data_AF-A0A7V4LFX7-F1
#
_entry.id   AF-A0A7V4LFX7-F1
#
_cell.length_a   1.000
_cell.length_b   1.000
_cell.length_c   1.000
_cell.angle_alpha   90.00
_cell.angle_beta   90.00
_cell.angle_gamma   90.00
#
_symmetry.space_group_name_H-M   'P 1'
#
loop_
_entity.id
_entity.type
_entity.pdbx_description
1 polymer ?
#
loop_
_entity_poly.entity_id
_entity_poly.type
_entity_poly.pdbx_seq_one_letter_code
_entity_poly.pdbx_strand_id
1 'polypeptide(L)'
;MVLGAWAFVLVPPGCGDDGHGTDAVEEDGATEADGEEILDDAAVPEGEDTAAPDDAAVDEGGGETGPENDCGNGVDDDGDGDTDCADVDCGGVVCRAAATACDTAEVCTAGSCPADELAAAGTICRAAADACDAEEVCDGTSADCPADQVKIAGAPCRTAVDGCDAEEACDGTSLVCPADGIAPAGTVCRLAADACDAEEVCDGASRACPADAPAAAGTVCRAATESCDAQEVCDGTSMTCPEDAALPAGTLCRAAAGVCDAAESCDGASLLCPPDGRAALGSSCRAAAGVCDQEEQCDGLAVDCPADAFQPAGTECRTAADVCDVVEQCTGTSPACPTDRYAPSSTICRPAADLCDAPENCSGVLPSCGADLYRPAGTTCRPAAGGCDTVAESCTGTSAACPTDVSGCPSTQYCNGTTCVAKKALGTACGSSIECTSGYCVDGYCCDTSCVGPCVTCNLSTARRGTCTNRPAGSDPENGCGAYNCAAGGLCATSCSGTCSTACKDAYFCSGTTCVADRATGATCTDACACTSGFCADGYCCDSSCSGPCVACNLSGHYGHCTNRTAGTDPENGCGYYVCNASGACYTNCSGTCSTSCEAGAYCASGTCVADAVNGTACSNACQCASGYCVDGYCCESACAGDCRTCALSTATRGRCALRPSGTDPENDCDTYTCDGLGHCYTSCPCAAGQCCAPFCAPEAYCSGGGNHCWSDLSAGSPCWDGCMCTSGACGAPLFGCMP
;
A
#
# COMPACT_ATOMS: atom_id res chain seq x y z
N MET A 1 -11.37 40.29 8.36
CA MET A 1 -11.97 39.94 9.67
C MET A 1 -10.92 39.20 10.49
N VAL A 2 -10.99 39.29 11.81
CA VAL A 2 -10.11 38.55 12.76
C VAL A 2 -10.76 37.20 13.09
N LEU A 3 -9.99 36.31 13.73
CA LEU A 3 -10.32 34.96 14.26
C LEU A 3 -9.97 33.81 13.29
N GLY A 4 -9.31 32.73 13.71
CA GLY A 4 -8.67 32.47 15.02
C GLY A 4 -8.14 31.03 15.10
N ALA A 5 -6.88 30.85 15.49
CA ALA A 5 -6.24 29.54 15.60
C ALA A 5 -6.59 28.86 16.93
N TRP A 6 -6.78 27.54 16.90
CA TRP A 6 -6.93 26.69 18.09
C TRP A 6 -5.84 25.64 18.10
N ALA A 7 -5.02 25.64 19.16
CA ALA A 7 -4.05 24.58 19.45
C ALA A 7 -4.57 23.79 20.66
N PHE A 8 -4.67 22.47 20.52
CA PHE A 8 -4.96 21.57 21.64
C PHE A 8 -3.62 21.05 22.20
N VAL A 9 -3.41 21.25 23.50
CA VAL A 9 -2.32 20.64 24.27
C VAL A 9 -2.93 19.52 25.10
N LEU A 10 -2.41 18.31 24.97
CA LEU A 10 -2.77 17.18 25.83
C LEU A 10 -1.71 17.03 26.93
N VAL A 11 -2.19 16.97 28.18
CA VAL A 11 -1.43 16.65 29.38
C VAL A 11 -1.93 15.29 29.89
N PRO A 12 -1.06 14.33 30.22
CA PRO A 12 -1.50 13.04 30.76
C PRO A 12 -1.92 13.17 32.24
N PRO A 13 -2.92 12.40 32.71
CA PRO A 13 -3.27 12.37 34.12
C PRO A 13 -2.33 11.46 34.91
N GLY A 14 -1.88 11.93 36.07
CA GLY A 14 -1.37 11.05 37.12
C GLY A 14 -2.52 10.59 38.01
N CYS A 15 -2.48 9.32 38.42
CA CYS A 15 -3.22 8.80 39.57
C CYS A 15 -2.22 8.04 40.46
N GLY A 16 -2.26 8.29 41.76
CA GLY A 16 -1.47 7.55 42.74
C GLY A 16 -2.30 6.56 43.55
N ASP A 17 -1.59 5.69 44.25
CA ASP A 17 -1.90 4.96 45.50
C ASP A 17 -3.32 4.42 45.76
N ASP A 18 -3.41 3.10 45.97
CA ASP A 18 -3.78 2.50 47.27
C ASP A 18 -3.90 0.96 47.18
N GLY A 19 -3.54 0.23 48.24
CA GLY A 19 -4.16 -1.07 48.56
C GLY A 19 -3.25 -2.30 48.75
N HIS A 20 -3.03 -2.71 50.01
CA HIS A 20 -2.51 -4.03 50.40
C HIS A 20 -3.58 -5.14 50.39
N GLY A 21 -3.12 -6.40 50.23
CA GLY A 21 -3.74 -7.64 50.72
C GLY A 21 -4.24 -8.59 49.62
N THR A 22 -4.17 -9.91 49.72
CA THR A 22 -3.67 -10.90 50.71
C THR A 22 -3.86 -12.31 50.06
N ASP A 23 -3.46 -13.40 50.75
CA ASP A 23 -3.68 -14.83 50.42
C ASP A 23 -2.80 -15.39 49.28
N ALA A 24 -1.76 -16.22 49.48
CA ALA A 24 -1.36 -17.23 50.49
C ALA A 24 -1.94 -18.65 50.32
N VAL A 25 -1.07 -19.56 49.85
CA VAL A 25 -0.99 -21.03 50.11
C VAL A 25 0.51 -21.35 49.89
N GLU A 26 1.34 -21.68 50.89
CA GLU A 26 1.53 -23.01 51.56
C GLU A 26 1.91 -24.13 50.56
N GLU A 27 2.89 -25.02 50.74
CA GLU A 27 3.96 -25.35 51.74
C GLU A 27 5.15 -25.95 50.92
N ASP A 28 6.38 -26.27 51.36
CA ASP A 28 7.05 -26.52 52.65
C ASP A 28 8.39 -25.73 52.68
N GLY A 29 8.92 -25.17 53.78
CA GLY A 29 9.48 -25.86 54.97
C GLY A 29 11.03 -25.89 54.88
N ALA A 30 11.77 -24.89 55.38
CA ALA A 30 12.23 -24.70 56.80
C ALA A 30 13.12 -25.88 57.29
N THR A 31 14.22 -25.77 58.05
CA THR A 31 14.70 -24.91 59.17
C THR A 31 16.24 -24.99 59.25
N GLU A 32 17.08 -24.09 59.78
CA GLU A 32 17.05 -22.70 60.33
C GLU A 32 18.52 -22.15 60.23
N ALA A 33 18.86 -20.88 60.50
CA ALA A 33 19.39 -20.28 61.76
C ALA A 33 20.35 -21.17 62.60
N ASP A 34 21.41 -20.69 63.26
CA ASP A 34 21.64 -19.38 63.89
C ASP A 34 23.07 -18.82 63.66
N GLY A 35 23.31 -17.57 64.02
CA GLY A 35 24.66 -17.04 64.25
C GLY A 35 24.72 -16.24 65.55
N GLU A 36 25.90 -16.11 66.16
CA GLU A 36 26.21 -15.01 67.10
C GLU A 36 27.74 -14.87 67.30
N GLU A 37 28.19 -13.66 67.61
CA GLU A 37 29.54 -13.37 68.11
C GLU A 37 29.68 -13.83 69.58
N ILE A 38 30.93 -13.96 70.08
CA ILE A 38 31.49 -13.15 71.20
C ILE A 38 32.76 -13.81 71.80
N LEU A 39 33.86 -13.04 71.75
CA LEU A 39 34.96 -12.79 72.71
C LEU A 39 35.57 -13.86 73.66
N ASP A 40 36.87 -13.60 73.91
CA ASP A 40 37.66 -13.80 75.14
C ASP A 40 38.32 -15.16 75.51
N ASP A 41 39.64 -15.15 75.30
CA ASP A 41 40.71 -15.38 76.29
C ASP A 41 41.16 -16.80 76.75
N ALA A 42 42.50 -16.89 76.91
CA ALA A 42 43.32 -17.86 77.67
C ALA A 42 43.17 -19.40 77.49
N ALA A 43 44.29 -20.07 77.15
CA ALA A 43 45.12 -20.78 78.16
C ALA A 43 46.33 -21.54 77.57
N VAL A 44 47.39 -21.63 78.38
CA VAL A 44 48.64 -22.39 78.18
C VAL A 44 48.44 -23.88 78.58
N PRO A 45 49.30 -24.80 78.10
CA PRO A 45 49.98 -25.66 79.07
C PRO A 45 51.51 -25.77 78.83
N GLU A 46 52.25 -25.83 79.95
CA GLU A 46 53.70 -26.07 80.01
C GLU A 46 54.02 -27.54 80.36
N GLY A 47 55.31 -27.90 80.29
CA GLY A 47 55.91 -29.03 81.01
C GLY A 47 56.35 -30.22 80.13
N GLU A 48 57.41 -30.97 80.45
CA GLU A 48 58.45 -30.90 81.50
C GLU A 48 59.75 -31.50 80.89
N ASP A 49 60.92 -30.85 80.98
CA ASP A 49 62.01 -31.07 81.96
C ASP A 49 62.53 -32.52 82.09
N THR A 50 63.82 -32.74 81.76
CA THR A 50 64.76 -33.46 82.65
C THR A 50 66.22 -32.97 82.46
N ALA A 51 66.61 -32.03 83.31
CA ALA A 51 67.87 -31.98 84.09
C ALA A 51 69.20 -32.56 83.54
N ALA A 52 70.22 -31.70 83.51
CA ALA A 52 71.62 -32.07 83.77
C ALA A 52 71.87 -32.30 85.28
N PRO A 53 72.89 -33.08 85.65
CA PRO A 53 73.91 -32.62 86.62
C PRO A 53 75.32 -33.21 86.37
N ASP A 54 76.41 -32.81 87.03
CA ASP A 54 76.86 -31.56 87.70
C ASP A 54 78.37 -31.77 88.04
N ASP A 55 79.09 -30.73 88.43
CA ASP A 55 80.56 -30.70 88.62
C ASP A 55 81.13 -31.65 89.70
N ALA A 56 82.39 -32.08 89.53
CA ALA A 56 83.52 -31.58 90.36
C ALA A 56 84.81 -32.43 90.29
N ALA A 57 85.89 -31.75 89.86
CA ALA A 57 87.33 -32.02 89.93
C ALA A 57 87.93 -32.95 91.02
N VAL A 58 89.11 -33.51 90.74
CA VAL A 58 90.43 -33.06 91.27
C VAL A 58 91.60 -33.95 90.78
N ASP A 59 92.46 -33.36 89.95
CA ASP A 59 93.95 -33.34 90.00
C ASP A 59 94.82 -34.62 89.91
N GLU A 60 95.69 -34.67 88.88
CA GLU A 60 97.18 -34.80 88.94
C GLU A 60 97.78 -35.54 87.71
N GLY A 61 98.41 -34.77 86.80
CA GLY A 61 99.63 -35.16 86.06
C GLY A 61 99.57 -36.19 84.92
N GLY A 62 99.72 -35.72 83.67
CA GLY A 62 100.08 -36.52 82.49
C GLY A 62 99.50 -35.93 81.20
N GLY A 63 100.31 -35.81 80.12
CA GLY A 63 99.88 -35.23 78.84
C GLY A 63 99.13 -36.22 77.92
N GLU A 64 99.17 -35.90 76.62
CA GLU A 64 98.53 -36.56 75.45
C GLU A 64 97.14 -35.98 75.03
N THR A 65 97.16 -35.10 74.00
CA THR A 65 96.23 -34.93 72.85
C THR A 65 94.70 -34.86 73.05
N GLY A 66 94.05 -33.82 72.51
CA GLY A 66 92.60 -33.73 72.33
C GLY A 66 92.19 -32.65 71.31
N PRO A 67 91.17 -32.89 70.47
CA PRO A 67 91.05 -32.30 69.12
C PRO A 67 91.05 -30.77 69.04
N GLU A 68 91.75 -30.23 68.05
CA GLU A 68 91.75 -28.80 67.69
C GLU A 68 90.32 -28.32 67.37
N ASN A 69 89.92 -27.18 67.95
CA ASN A 69 88.53 -26.73 67.98
C ASN A 69 88.29 -25.30 67.45
N ASP A 70 89.35 -24.48 67.32
CA ASP A 70 89.30 -23.11 66.77
C ASP A 70 90.18 -23.00 65.49
N CYS A 71 89.86 -23.81 64.48
CA CYS A 71 90.57 -24.10 63.21
C CYS A 71 90.86 -22.92 62.23
N GLY A 72 91.26 -21.76 62.72
CA GLY A 72 91.62 -20.57 61.93
C GLY A 72 92.19 -19.42 62.77
N ASN A 73 92.73 -19.72 63.96
CA ASN A 73 93.24 -18.76 64.94
C ASN A 73 94.78 -18.58 64.87
N GLY A 74 95.50 -19.50 64.21
CA GLY A 74 96.96 -19.50 64.08
C GLY A 74 97.72 -20.14 65.25
N VAL A 75 97.09 -21.02 66.04
CA VAL A 75 97.63 -21.62 67.27
C VAL A 75 97.43 -23.14 67.27
N ASP A 76 98.53 -23.87 67.44
CA ASP A 76 98.56 -25.31 67.77
C ASP A 76 97.93 -25.53 69.15
N ASP A 77 96.63 -25.78 69.19
CA ASP A 77 95.83 -25.84 70.42
C ASP A 77 95.85 -27.23 71.11
N ASP A 78 96.21 -28.30 70.39
CA ASP A 78 96.32 -29.66 70.95
C ASP A 78 97.75 -30.13 71.25
N GLY A 79 98.76 -29.49 70.65
CA GLY A 79 100.18 -29.71 70.85
C GLY A 79 100.82 -30.79 69.97
N ASP A 80 100.17 -31.26 68.90
CA ASP A 80 100.73 -32.26 67.98
C ASP A 80 101.79 -31.68 67.03
N GLY A 81 101.75 -30.37 66.79
CA GLY A 81 102.73 -29.59 66.05
C GLY A 81 102.32 -29.15 64.63
N ASP A 82 101.15 -29.55 64.14
CA ASP A 82 100.45 -28.88 63.05
C ASP A 82 99.53 -27.76 63.63
N THR A 83 98.76 -27.03 62.79
CA THR A 83 98.03 -25.82 63.24
C THR A 83 96.90 -25.44 62.27
N ASP A 84 95.74 -25.06 62.80
CA ASP A 84 94.54 -24.77 62.01
C ASP A 84 94.25 -25.91 61.01
N CYS A 85 93.84 -25.56 59.78
CA CYS A 85 93.60 -26.54 58.71
C CYS A 85 94.77 -27.45 58.32
N ALA A 86 95.99 -27.28 58.84
CA ALA A 86 97.06 -28.26 58.67
C ALA A 86 96.84 -29.51 59.54
N ASP A 87 96.16 -29.36 60.68
CA ASP A 87 95.68 -30.45 61.52
C ASP A 87 94.63 -31.29 60.76
N VAL A 88 94.62 -32.59 61.04
CA VAL A 88 93.64 -33.57 60.54
C VAL A 88 92.27 -33.41 61.20
N ASP A 89 92.21 -33.00 62.47
CA ASP A 89 90.96 -32.90 63.24
C ASP A 89 90.09 -31.71 62.80
N CYS A 90 90.70 -30.69 62.18
CA CYS A 90 90.00 -29.57 61.56
C CYS A 90 89.32 -29.88 60.21
N GLY A 91 89.44 -31.10 59.67
CA GLY A 91 88.89 -31.47 58.37
C GLY A 91 87.36 -31.25 58.24
N GLY A 92 86.97 -30.23 57.46
CA GLY A 92 85.56 -29.84 57.28
C GLY A 92 85.03 -28.81 58.29
N VAL A 93 85.86 -28.32 59.21
CA VAL A 93 85.56 -27.19 60.12
C VAL A 93 85.77 -25.87 59.37
N VAL A 94 84.96 -24.85 59.70
CA VAL A 94 85.02 -23.51 59.08
C VAL A 94 86.28 -22.78 59.56
N CYS A 95 87.15 -22.43 58.61
CA CYS A 95 88.42 -21.72 58.86
C CYS A 95 88.37 -20.24 58.52
N ARG A 96 87.49 -19.84 57.60
CA ARG A 96 86.98 -18.46 57.53
C ARG A 96 85.45 -18.50 57.50
N ALA A 97 84.83 -17.84 58.46
CA ALA A 97 83.39 -17.60 58.41
C ALA A 97 83.06 -16.56 57.33
N ALA A 98 81.96 -16.76 56.62
CA ALA A 98 81.44 -15.79 55.66
C ALA A 98 81.24 -14.42 56.33
N ALA A 99 81.85 -13.38 55.76
CA ALA A 99 81.78 -12.01 56.25
C ALA A 99 80.36 -11.42 56.13
N THR A 100 79.69 -11.63 54.99
CA THR A 100 78.27 -11.29 54.78
C THR A 100 77.58 -12.30 53.84
N ALA A 101 76.32 -12.07 53.47
CA ALA A 101 75.50 -12.96 52.64
C ALA A 101 76.02 -13.22 51.20
N CYS A 102 77.03 -12.49 50.71
CA CYS A 102 77.72 -12.77 49.44
C CYS A 102 79.15 -13.29 49.60
N ASP A 103 79.57 -13.62 50.82
CA ASP A 103 80.82 -14.33 51.10
C ASP A 103 80.53 -15.82 51.33
N THR A 104 81.43 -16.71 50.90
CA THR A 104 81.32 -18.15 51.20
C THR A 104 82.11 -18.44 52.47
N ALA A 105 81.60 -19.29 53.35
CA ALA A 105 82.38 -19.78 54.48
C ALA A 105 83.26 -20.96 54.03
N GLU A 106 84.57 -20.81 54.05
CA GLU A 106 85.51 -21.87 53.70
C GLU A 106 85.75 -22.80 54.86
N VAL A 107 85.78 -24.09 54.52
CA VAL A 107 86.10 -25.19 55.43
C VAL A 107 87.47 -25.77 55.10
N CYS A 108 88.23 -26.12 56.13
CA CYS A 108 89.53 -26.76 55.99
C CYS A 108 89.43 -27.98 55.08
N THR A 109 90.16 -27.96 53.96
CA THR A 109 90.12 -29.03 52.96
C THR A 109 91.54 -29.40 52.58
N ALA A 110 91.92 -30.65 52.88
CA ALA A 110 93.22 -31.24 52.54
C ALA A 110 94.46 -30.45 53.04
N GLY A 111 94.51 -30.11 54.34
CA GLY A 111 95.70 -29.53 54.96
C GLY A 111 95.83 -28.01 54.81
N SER A 112 94.77 -27.31 54.39
CA SER A 112 94.80 -25.85 54.22
C SER A 112 93.39 -25.23 54.25
N CYS A 113 93.31 -23.96 54.66
CA CYS A 113 92.12 -23.15 54.43
C CYS A 113 92.11 -22.70 52.96
N PRO A 114 91.03 -22.94 52.20
CA PRO A 114 90.88 -22.42 50.85
C PRO A 114 90.98 -20.88 50.81
N ALA A 115 91.30 -20.34 49.63
CA ALA A 115 91.32 -18.89 49.42
C ALA A 115 89.90 -18.32 49.36
N ASP A 116 89.78 -17.04 49.72
CA ASP A 116 88.55 -16.23 49.70
C ASP A 116 87.76 -16.38 48.39
N GLU A 117 86.61 -17.06 48.49
CA GLU A 117 85.68 -17.31 47.38
C GLU A 117 84.31 -16.67 47.65
N LEU A 118 84.02 -15.60 46.91
CA LEU A 118 82.72 -14.95 46.91
C LEU A 118 81.62 -15.87 46.38
N ALA A 119 80.41 -15.69 46.90
CA ALA A 119 79.24 -16.40 46.41
C ALA A 119 79.04 -16.17 44.90
N ALA A 120 78.72 -17.24 44.16
CA ALA A 120 78.63 -17.20 42.70
C ALA A 120 77.64 -16.13 42.20
N ALA A 121 77.99 -15.46 41.10
CA ALA A 121 77.14 -14.44 40.49
C ALA A 121 75.73 -15.00 40.18
N GLY A 122 74.69 -14.36 40.70
CA GLY A 122 73.31 -14.87 40.65
C GLY A 122 72.84 -15.62 41.91
N THR A 123 73.68 -15.81 42.93
CA THR A 123 73.27 -16.32 44.24
C THR A 123 72.41 -15.29 44.97
N ILE A 124 71.21 -15.67 45.39
CA ILE A 124 70.29 -14.77 46.12
C ILE A 124 70.84 -14.48 47.51
N CYS A 125 71.14 -13.21 47.80
CA CYS A 125 71.63 -12.76 49.11
C CYS A 125 70.56 -12.05 49.94
N ARG A 126 69.53 -11.50 49.29
CA ARG A 126 68.28 -11.07 49.93
C ARG A 126 67.10 -11.45 49.04
N ALA A 127 66.17 -12.24 49.58
CA ALA A 127 64.93 -12.56 48.90
C ALA A 127 63.97 -11.37 48.97
N ALA A 128 63.18 -11.17 47.90
CA ALA A 128 62.14 -10.15 47.85
C ALA A 128 61.09 -10.37 48.95
N ALA A 129 60.78 -9.33 49.74
CA ALA A 129 59.82 -9.38 50.84
C ALA A 129 58.36 -9.30 50.37
N ASP A 130 58.08 -8.69 49.20
CA ASP A 130 56.76 -8.60 48.58
C ASP A 130 56.88 -8.41 47.05
N ALA A 131 55.77 -8.40 46.32
CA ALA A 131 55.71 -8.36 44.87
C ALA A 131 56.29 -7.09 44.21
N CYS A 132 56.54 -6.00 44.95
CA CYS A 132 57.28 -4.81 44.48
C CYS A 132 58.73 -4.71 44.94
N ASP A 133 59.18 -5.66 45.75
CA ASP A 133 60.55 -5.77 46.21
C ASP A 133 61.39 -6.51 45.16
N ALA A 134 62.60 -6.01 44.87
CA ALA A 134 63.54 -6.74 44.02
C ALA A 134 64.20 -7.86 44.82
N GLU A 135 64.74 -8.85 44.12
CA GLU A 135 65.61 -9.87 44.72
C GLU A 135 67.06 -9.47 44.41
N GLU A 136 67.89 -9.24 45.43
CA GLU A 136 69.31 -9.01 45.21
C GLU A 136 70.07 -10.32 45.15
N VAL A 137 70.83 -10.41 44.08
CA VAL A 137 71.78 -11.47 43.83
C VAL A 137 73.20 -10.94 43.92
N CYS A 138 74.11 -11.76 44.44
CA CYS A 138 75.54 -11.48 44.42
C CYS A 138 76.02 -11.25 42.99
N ASP A 139 76.92 -10.29 42.80
CA ASP A 139 77.52 -9.99 41.49
C ASP A 139 78.75 -10.87 41.19
N GLY A 140 79.21 -11.68 42.15
CA GLY A 140 80.41 -12.50 42.08
C GLY A 140 81.72 -11.71 42.19
N THR A 141 81.66 -10.45 42.62
CA THR A 141 82.81 -9.52 42.75
C THR A 141 82.82 -8.74 44.06
N SER A 142 81.71 -8.71 44.80
CA SER A 142 81.54 -8.14 46.15
C SER A 142 81.16 -9.20 47.19
N ALA A 143 81.76 -9.12 48.38
CA ALA A 143 81.36 -9.89 49.56
C ALA A 143 80.09 -9.33 50.24
N ASP A 144 79.76 -8.06 49.98
CA ASP A 144 78.53 -7.41 50.41
C ASP A 144 77.40 -7.69 49.41
N CYS A 145 76.21 -8.03 49.92
CA CYS A 145 74.98 -8.05 49.13
C CYS A 145 74.69 -6.65 48.57
N PRO A 146 74.24 -6.51 47.31
CA PRO A 146 73.83 -5.21 46.77
C PRO A 146 72.78 -4.51 47.65
N ALA A 147 72.74 -3.17 47.58
CA ALA A 147 71.74 -2.40 48.30
C ALA A 147 70.32 -2.73 47.81
N ASP A 148 69.40 -2.90 48.77
CA ASP A 148 67.96 -3.16 48.62
C ASP A 148 67.32 -2.25 47.53
N GLN A 149 66.65 -2.86 46.54
CA GLN A 149 66.02 -2.17 45.42
C GLN A 149 64.53 -2.48 45.31
N VAL A 150 63.77 -1.45 44.92
CA VAL A 150 62.38 -1.59 44.48
C VAL A 150 62.32 -1.98 43.01
N LYS A 151 61.29 -2.74 42.61
CA LYS A 151 60.98 -2.95 41.19
C LYS A 151 60.64 -1.63 40.50
N ILE A 152 60.90 -1.58 39.20
CA ILE A 152 60.74 -0.36 38.41
C ILE A 152 59.27 0.12 38.40
N ALA A 153 59.07 1.44 38.35
CA ALA A 153 57.74 2.03 38.28
C ALA A 153 56.95 1.50 37.07
N GLY A 154 55.71 1.04 37.30
CA GLY A 154 54.87 0.41 36.28
C GLY A 154 55.06 -1.11 36.14
N ALA A 155 55.91 -1.77 36.94
CA ALA A 155 55.95 -3.23 37.00
C ALA A 155 54.68 -3.79 37.70
N PRO A 156 53.92 -4.71 37.10
CA PRO A 156 52.73 -5.28 37.72
C PRO A 156 53.10 -6.12 38.94
N CYS A 157 52.41 -5.91 40.05
CA CYS A 157 52.58 -6.64 41.31
C CYS A 157 51.33 -7.40 41.74
N ARG A 158 50.15 -6.99 41.28
CA ARG A 158 48.91 -7.79 41.31
C ARG A 158 48.18 -7.62 39.98
N THR A 159 47.80 -8.73 39.35
CA THR A 159 47.02 -8.74 38.11
C THR A 159 45.54 -8.62 38.41
N ALA A 160 44.80 -7.86 37.60
CA ALA A 160 43.35 -7.80 37.65
C ALA A 160 42.72 -9.20 37.51
N VAL A 161 41.78 -9.52 38.41
CA VAL A 161 41.04 -10.80 38.46
C VAL A 161 39.76 -10.75 37.62
N ASP A 162 39.10 -9.59 37.59
CA ASP A 162 37.83 -9.33 36.92
C ASP A 162 37.88 -8.01 36.12
N GLY A 163 36.89 -7.76 35.26
CA GLY A 163 36.87 -6.59 34.36
C GLY A 163 36.80 -5.20 35.03
N CYS A 164 36.39 -5.12 36.31
CA CYS A 164 36.44 -3.89 37.11
C CYS A 164 37.47 -3.96 38.25
N ASP A 165 38.40 -4.91 38.15
CA ASP A 165 39.55 -4.99 39.03
C ASP A 165 40.69 -4.08 38.52
N ALA A 166 41.44 -3.48 39.43
CA ALA A 166 42.60 -2.69 39.07
C ALA A 166 43.83 -3.61 38.91
N GLU A 167 44.71 -3.30 37.96
CA GLU A 167 46.05 -3.88 37.95
C GLU A 167 46.96 -3.01 38.81
N GLU A 168 47.38 -3.50 39.98
CA GLU A 168 48.35 -2.76 40.79
C GLU A 168 49.76 -2.92 40.22
N ALA A 169 50.38 -1.77 39.99
CA ALA A 169 51.78 -1.67 39.59
C ALA A 169 52.61 -0.96 40.67
N CYS A 170 53.88 -1.32 40.75
CA CYS A 170 54.85 -0.68 41.63
C CYS A 170 55.03 0.79 41.26
N ASP A 171 55.14 1.66 42.26
CA ASP A 171 55.37 3.10 42.07
C ASP A 171 56.86 3.46 41.83
N GLY A 172 57.76 2.48 41.97
CA GLY A 172 59.21 2.66 41.89
C GLY A 172 59.83 3.30 43.14
N THR A 173 59.13 3.28 44.28
CA THR A 173 59.59 3.79 45.58
C THR A 173 59.18 2.93 46.79
N SER A 174 58.14 2.11 46.67
CA SER A 174 57.66 1.16 47.68
C SER A 174 58.10 -0.27 47.37
N LEU A 175 58.57 -0.99 48.39
CA LEU A 175 58.84 -2.44 48.35
C LEU A 175 57.53 -3.26 48.41
N VAL A 176 56.48 -2.68 49.02
CA VAL A 176 55.17 -3.32 49.20
C VAL A 176 54.27 -2.98 48.02
N CYS A 177 53.57 -3.97 47.47
CA CYS A 177 52.59 -3.78 46.41
C CYS A 177 51.40 -2.94 46.92
N PRO A 178 50.85 -2.00 46.14
CA PRO A 178 49.70 -1.21 46.57
C PRO A 178 48.52 -2.06 47.04
N ALA A 179 47.71 -1.44 47.92
CA ALA A 179 46.47 -2.04 48.39
C ALA A 179 45.54 -2.33 47.20
N ASP A 180 44.84 -3.45 47.31
CA ASP A 180 43.99 -4.04 46.28
C ASP A 180 42.85 -3.10 45.87
N GLY A 181 42.80 -2.72 44.59
CA GLY A 181 42.01 -1.61 44.08
C GLY A 181 40.75 -2.02 43.32
N ILE A 182 39.83 -1.07 43.14
CA ILE A 182 38.70 -1.21 42.21
C ILE A 182 38.93 -0.21 41.08
N ALA A 183 38.64 -0.62 39.85
CA ALA A 183 38.73 0.26 38.69
C ALA A 183 37.87 1.53 38.90
N PRO A 184 38.34 2.72 38.48
CA PRO A 184 37.58 3.96 38.63
C PRO A 184 36.18 3.89 38.04
N ALA A 185 35.23 4.59 38.66
CA ALA A 185 33.88 4.72 38.13
C ALA A 185 33.90 5.32 36.71
N GLY A 186 33.23 4.66 35.76
CA GLY A 186 33.27 5.01 34.34
C GLY A 186 34.35 4.29 33.51
N THR A 187 35.18 3.45 34.11
CA THR A 187 36.06 2.53 33.34
C THR A 187 35.20 1.52 32.59
N VAL A 188 35.32 1.42 31.27
CA VAL A 188 34.60 0.42 30.47
C VAL A 188 35.25 -0.95 30.69
N CYS A 189 34.47 -1.90 31.21
CA CYS A 189 34.91 -3.27 31.52
C CYS A 189 34.43 -4.31 30.48
N ARG A 190 33.39 -3.96 29.70
CA ARG A 190 32.95 -4.69 28.52
C ARG A 190 32.53 -3.68 27.45
N LEU A 191 33.00 -3.90 26.22
CA LEU A 191 32.64 -3.09 25.06
C LEU A 191 31.33 -3.62 24.46
N ALA A 192 30.46 -2.71 24.04
CA ALA A 192 29.25 -3.03 23.29
C ALA A 192 29.58 -3.79 21.99
N ALA A 193 28.90 -4.91 21.77
CA ALA A 193 29.03 -5.74 20.57
C ALA A 193 28.27 -5.19 19.35
N ASP A 194 27.22 -4.41 19.57
CA ASP A 194 26.39 -3.75 18.55
C ASP A 194 25.82 -2.42 19.12
N ALA A 195 25.21 -1.58 18.30
CA ALA A 195 24.66 -0.29 18.71
C ALA A 195 23.38 -0.37 19.58
N CYS A 196 22.85 -1.58 19.81
CA CYS A 196 21.85 -1.84 20.85
C CYS A 196 22.38 -2.59 22.07
N ASP A 197 23.70 -2.79 22.15
CA ASP A 197 24.37 -3.33 23.32
C ASP A 197 24.91 -2.16 24.17
N ALA A 198 24.86 -2.28 25.49
CA ALA A 198 25.40 -1.25 26.37
C ALA A 198 26.90 -1.48 26.60
N GLU A 199 27.70 -0.41 26.71
CA GLU A 199 29.03 -0.55 27.30
C GLU A 199 28.88 -0.65 28.82
N GLU A 200 29.23 -1.79 29.42
CA GLU A 200 29.29 -1.88 30.87
C GLU A 200 30.49 -1.12 31.42
N VAL A 201 30.16 -0.17 32.30
CA VAL A 201 31.13 0.64 33.03
C VAL A 201 31.15 0.27 34.51
N CYS A 202 32.34 0.28 35.09
CA CYS A 202 32.54 0.11 36.51
C CYS A 202 31.82 1.22 37.29
N ASP A 203 31.18 0.86 38.39
CA ASP A 203 30.51 1.80 39.31
C ASP A 203 31.50 2.42 40.32
N GLY A 204 32.72 1.90 40.41
CA GLY A 204 33.74 2.27 41.40
C GLY A 204 33.52 1.66 42.79
N ALA A 205 32.63 0.66 42.90
CA ALA A 205 32.30 -0.05 44.14
C ALA A 205 32.37 -1.58 44.01
N SER A 206 32.25 -2.13 42.79
CA SER A 206 32.38 -3.56 42.47
C SER A 206 33.59 -3.85 41.60
N ARG A 207 34.31 -4.96 41.90
CA ARG A 207 35.37 -5.53 41.06
C ARG A 207 34.83 -6.36 39.91
N ALA A 208 33.65 -6.93 40.07
CA ALA A 208 32.94 -7.60 38.98
C ALA A 208 32.37 -6.55 38.04
N CYS A 209 32.61 -6.73 36.74
CA CYS A 209 31.95 -5.96 35.68
C CYS A 209 30.42 -6.21 35.75
N PRO A 210 29.57 -5.19 35.55
CA PRO A 210 28.12 -5.39 35.51
C PRO A 210 27.67 -6.48 34.54
N ALA A 211 26.46 -7.01 34.80
CA ALA A 211 25.84 -7.97 33.90
C ALA A 211 25.53 -7.31 32.54
N ASP A 212 25.71 -8.09 31.49
CA ASP A 212 25.45 -7.77 30.08
C ASP A 212 24.03 -7.20 29.91
N ALA A 213 23.89 -6.01 29.33
CA ALA A 213 22.62 -5.29 29.28
C ALA A 213 22.34 -4.62 27.91
N PRO A 214 21.10 -4.69 27.39
CA PRO A 214 20.72 -3.96 26.19
C PRO A 214 20.75 -2.44 26.44
N ALA A 215 21.07 -1.68 25.39
CA ALA A 215 20.94 -0.24 25.37
C ALA A 215 19.50 0.21 25.65
N ALA A 216 19.34 1.41 26.22
CA ALA A 216 18.05 1.91 26.65
C ALA A 216 17.02 1.97 25.50
N ALA A 217 15.76 1.64 25.80
CA ALA A 217 14.67 1.70 24.82
C ALA A 217 14.56 3.10 24.17
N GLY A 218 14.50 3.15 22.84
CA GLY A 218 14.53 4.39 22.06
C GLY A 218 15.93 4.90 21.69
N THR A 219 17.01 4.20 22.08
CA THR A 219 18.36 4.48 21.57
C THR A 219 18.40 4.21 20.06
N VAL A 220 18.85 5.19 19.27
CA VAL A 220 18.96 5.06 17.82
C VAL A 220 20.19 4.22 17.48
N CYS A 221 19.98 3.01 16.97
CA CYS A 221 21.06 2.11 16.57
C CYS A 221 21.41 2.24 15.08
N ARG A 222 20.42 2.64 14.27
CA ARG A 222 20.61 3.04 12.88
C ARG A 222 19.74 4.27 12.59
N ALA A 223 20.32 5.23 11.86
CA ALA A 223 19.65 6.48 11.54
C ALA A 223 19.19 6.46 10.08
N ALA A 224 17.94 6.88 9.84
CA ALA A 224 17.37 7.06 8.52
C ALA A 224 18.32 7.85 7.60
N THR A 225 18.73 7.23 6.50
CA THR A 225 19.60 7.78 5.46
C THR A 225 18.83 8.44 4.33
N GLU A 226 17.63 7.93 4.05
CA GLU A 226 16.77 8.34 2.93
C GLU A 226 15.34 8.71 3.40
N SER A 227 14.56 9.30 2.50
CA SER A 227 13.23 9.87 2.84
C SER A 227 12.09 8.85 3.04
N CYS A 228 12.32 7.59 2.71
CA CYS A 228 11.45 6.46 3.08
C CYS A 228 12.16 5.43 3.96
N ASP A 229 13.31 5.81 4.53
CA ASP A 229 14.09 4.98 5.44
C ASP A 229 13.55 5.12 6.87
N ALA A 230 13.37 4.01 7.58
CA ALA A 230 12.99 4.07 8.98
C ALA A 230 14.18 4.47 9.85
N GLN A 231 13.91 4.72 11.13
CA GLN A 231 14.94 4.87 12.13
C GLN A 231 14.82 3.69 13.09
N GLU A 232 15.77 2.78 13.03
CA GLU A 232 15.82 1.63 13.94
C GLU A 232 16.27 2.10 15.32
N VAL A 233 15.41 1.81 16.29
CA VAL A 233 15.64 2.07 17.71
C VAL A 233 15.65 0.77 18.49
N CYS A 234 16.52 0.71 19.49
CA CYS A 234 16.57 -0.39 20.43
C CYS A 234 15.26 -0.45 21.22
N ASP A 235 14.74 -1.65 21.45
CA ASP A 235 13.51 -1.87 22.22
C ASP A 235 13.74 -1.92 23.75
N GLY A 236 15.01 -1.91 24.19
CA GLY A 236 15.42 -2.06 25.59
C GLY A 236 15.48 -3.50 26.08
N THR A 237 15.41 -4.48 25.17
CA THR A 237 15.45 -5.93 25.47
C THR A 237 16.38 -6.72 24.54
N SER A 238 16.51 -6.29 23.28
CA SER A 238 17.45 -6.82 22.30
C SER A 238 18.79 -6.07 22.35
N MET A 239 19.90 -6.81 22.37
CA MET A 239 21.26 -6.26 22.23
C MET A 239 21.65 -6.02 20.77
N THR A 240 20.99 -6.65 19.81
CA THR A 240 21.22 -6.43 18.37
C THR A 240 20.26 -5.38 17.81
N CYS A 241 20.77 -4.50 16.94
CA CYS A 241 19.95 -3.55 16.20
C CYS A 241 18.98 -4.29 15.25
N PRO A 242 17.71 -3.86 15.12
CA PRO A 242 16.79 -4.39 14.12
C PRO A 242 17.34 -4.35 12.69
N GLU A 243 16.79 -5.19 11.81
CA GLU A 243 17.08 -5.13 10.37
C GLU A 243 16.57 -3.81 9.75
N ASP A 244 17.24 -3.40 8.67
CA ASP A 244 16.96 -2.19 7.88
C ASP A 244 15.50 -2.19 7.39
N ALA A 245 14.71 -1.19 7.78
CA ALA A 245 13.28 -1.15 7.48
C ALA A 245 12.87 0.08 6.66
N ALA A 246 11.99 -0.12 5.67
CA ALA A 246 11.30 0.98 5.02
C ALA A 246 10.20 1.56 5.91
N LEU A 247 9.95 2.88 5.83
CA LEU A 247 8.80 3.51 6.45
C LEU A 247 7.49 2.91 5.90
N PRO A 248 6.42 2.80 6.73
CA PRO A 248 5.18 2.16 6.34
C PRO A 248 4.56 2.72 5.05
N ALA A 249 3.95 1.83 4.26
CA ALA A 249 3.27 2.20 3.02
C ALA A 249 2.26 3.33 3.23
N GLY A 250 2.31 4.36 2.40
CA GLY A 250 1.49 5.57 2.53
C GLY A 250 2.11 6.68 3.39
N THR A 251 3.31 6.50 3.94
CA THR A 251 4.04 7.60 4.61
C THR A 251 4.47 8.64 3.58
N LEU A 252 4.05 9.89 3.75
CA LEU A 252 4.34 10.99 2.83
C LEU A 252 5.84 11.34 2.86
N CYS A 253 6.56 11.09 1.76
CA CYS A 253 7.99 11.36 1.64
C CYS A 253 8.30 12.61 0.79
N ARG A 254 7.40 13.00 -0.11
CA ARG A 254 7.42 14.31 -0.78
C ARG A 254 6.01 14.87 -0.87
N ALA A 255 5.83 16.10 -0.40
CA ALA A 255 4.59 16.83 -0.59
C ALA A 255 4.57 17.46 -1.99
N ALA A 256 3.40 17.43 -2.64
CA ALA A 256 3.15 18.09 -3.91
C ALA A 256 3.55 19.58 -3.87
N ALA A 257 4.40 20.01 -4.79
CA ALA A 257 4.87 21.40 -4.90
C ALA A 257 3.82 22.35 -5.49
N GLY A 258 2.81 21.82 -6.19
CA GLY A 258 1.73 22.58 -6.80
C GLY A 258 0.51 21.70 -7.11
N VAL A 259 -0.56 22.31 -7.64
CA VAL A 259 -1.84 21.61 -7.91
C VAL A 259 -1.79 20.59 -9.05
N CYS A 260 -0.72 20.62 -9.87
CA CYS A 260 -0.45 19.64 -10.91
C CYS A 260 0.71 18.69 -10.57
N ASP A 261 1.15 18.72 -9.31
CA ASP A 261 2.18 17.84 -8.79
C ASP A 261 1.56 16.67 -8.02
N ALA A 262 2.15 15.49 -8.11
CA ALA A 262 1.77 14.38 -7.25
C ALA A 262 2.41 14.56 -5.86
N ALA A 263 1.88 13.85 -4.87
CA ALA A 263 2.52 13.72 -3.57
C ALA A 263 3.05 12.29 -3.46
N GLU A 264 4.37 12.11 -3.42
CA GLU A 264 4.97 10.79 -3.29
C GLU A 264 4.88 10.27 -1.86
N SER A 265 4.47 9.01 -1.75
CA SER A 265 4.42 8.27 -0.49
C SER A 265 5.26 7.00 -0.60
N CYS A 266 5.85 6.59 0.50
CA CYS A 266 6.58 5.32 0.60
C CYS A 266 5.67 4.14 0.24
N ASP A 267 6.23 3.13 -0.42
CA ASP A 267 5.53 1.91 -0.80
C ASP A 267 5.57 0.82 0.28
N GLY A 268 6.35 1.04 1.35
CA GLY A 268 6.58 0.08 2.43
C GLY A 268 7.66 -0.97 2.15
N ALA A 269 8.45 -0.79 1.08
CA ALA A 269 9.52 -1.71 0.69
C ALA A 269 10.82 -0.99 0.27
N SER A 270 10.72 0.21 -0.32
CA SER A 270 11.84 1.04 -0.75
C SER A 270 12.21 2.08 0.30
N LEU A 271 13.49 2.15 0.67
CA LEU A 271 14.04 3.25 1.50
C LEU A 271 14.07 4.60 0.75
N LEU A 272 14.05 4.54 -0.59
CA LEU A 272 13.97 5.72 -1.45
C LEU A 272 12.51 6.10 -1.70
N CYS A 273 12.21 7.39 -1.53
CA CYS A 273 10.95 7.98 -1.99
C CYS A 273 10.80 7.81 -3.51
N PRO A 274 9.58 7.53 -4.03
CA PRO A 274 9.35 7.40 -5.46
C PRO A 274 9.84 8.62 -6.30
N PRO A 275 10.09 8.41 -7.61
CA PRO A 275 10.39 9.49 -8.53
C PRO A 275 9.29 10.56 -8.57
N ASP A 276 9.69 11.80 -8.83
CA ASP A 276 8.84 12.99 -8.96
C ASP A 276 7.68 12.77 -9.94
N GLY A 277 6.46 12.64 -9.41
CA GLY A 277 5.25 12.40 -10.16
C GLY A 277 4.51 13.71 -10.47
N ARG A 278 3.90 13.78 -11.64
CA ARG A 278 2.92 14.83 -11.95
C ARG A 278 1.50 14.28 -11.81
N ALA A 279 0.55 15.17 -11.53
CA ALA A 279 -0.86 14.87 -11.67
C ALA A 279 -1.12 14.35 -13.10
N ALA A 280 -2.06 13.42 -13.24
CA ALA A 280 -2.32 12.77 -14.52
C ALA A 280 -2.68 13.80 -15.60
N LEU A 281 -2.16 13.62 -16.82
CA LEU A 281 -2.47 14.46 -17.98
C LEU A 281 -3.99 14.60 -18.15
N GLY A 282 -4.47 15.85 -18.25
CA GLY A 282 -5.90 16.15 -18.35
C GLY A 282 -6.63 16.32 -17.00
N SER A 283 -5.95 16.15 -15.86
CA SER A 283 -6.57 16.42 -14.54
C SER A 283 -6.89 17.90 -14.40
N SER A 284 -8.14 18.23 -14.04
CA SER A 284 -8.58 19.61 -13.78
C SER A 284 -7.82 20.21 -12.59
N CYS A 285 -7.12 21.31 -12.82
CA CYS A 285 -6.39 22.06 -11.80
C CYS A 285 -6.99 23.45 -11.54
N ARG A 286 -7.81 23.95 -12.46
CA ARG A 286 -8.70 25.10 -12.26
C ARG A 286 -9.99 24.86 -13.04
N ALA A 287 -11.10 24.79 -12.31
CA ALA A 287 -12.43 24.77 -12.92
C ALA A 287 -12.80 26.16 -13.47
N ALA A 288 -13.45 26.17 -14.64
CA ALA A 288 -13.97 27.37 -15.29
C ALA A 288 -14.86 28.20 -14.34
N ALA A 289 -14.50 29.47 -14.10
CA ALA A 289 -15.24 30.39 -13.22
C ALA A 289 -16.48 31.02 -13.90
N GLY A 290 -16.71 30.75 -15.19
CA GLY A 290 -17.89 31.20 -15.92
C GLY A 290 -17.95 30.67 -17.36
N VAL A 291 -19.01 31.00 -18.08
CA VAL A 291 -19.25 30.51 -19.46
C VAL A 291 -18.27 31.03 -20.51
N CYS A 292 -17.45 32.04 -20.19
CA CYS A 292 -16.37 32.54 -21.03
C CYS A 292 -14.97 32.13 -20.54
N ASP A 293 -14.91 31.26 -19.55
CA ASP A 293 -13.68 30.72 -18.99
C ASP A 293 -13.42 29.32 -19.55
N GLN A 294 -12.15 28.96 -19.71
CA GLN A 294 -11.77 27.58 -19.94
C GLN A 294 -11.58 26.87 -18.60
N GLU A 295 -11.48 25.54 -18.66
CA GLU A 295 -10.98 24.73 -17.56
C GLU A 295 -9.52 24.41 -17.85
N GLU A 296 -8.60 24.82 -16.97
CA GLU A 296 -7.20 24.44 -17.08
C GLU A 296 -6.97 23.04 -16.51
N GLN A 297 -6.22 22.27 -17.28
CA GLN A 297 -5.87 20.89 -16.97
C GLN A 297 -4.35 20.76 -16.93
N CYS A 298 -3.86 19.87 -16.06
CA CYS A 298 -2.45 19.55 -15.96
C CYS A 298 -1.93 18.94 -17.27
N ASP A 299 -0.78 19.42 -17.74
CA ASP A 299 -0.09 18.93 -18.95
C ASP A 299 0.73 17.66 -18.71
N GLY A 300 0.74 17.14 -17.47
CA GLY A 300 1.55 16.00 -17.03
C GLY A 300 3.05 16.28 -16.92
N LEU A 301 3.48 17.55 -16.98
CA LEU A 301 4.89 17.96 -16.97
C LEU A 301 5.18 19.08 -15.95
N ALA A 302 4.29 20.06 -15.81
CA ALA A 302 4.41 21.19 -14.89
C ALA A 302 3.77 20.90 -13.51
N VAL A 303 4.39 21.41 -12.45
CA VAL A 303 3.86 21.33 -11.07
C VAL A 303 2.71 22.31 -10.81
N ASP A 304 2.74 23.44 -11.51
CA ASP A 304 1.72 24.47 -11.47
C ASP A 304 0.67 24.25 -12.55
N CYS A 305 -0.57 24.66 -12.26
CA CYS A 305 -1.62 24.75 -13.27
C CYS A 305 -1.22 25.74 -14.38
N PRO A 306 -1.58 25.50 -15.66
CA PRO A 306 -1.41 26.47 -16.72
C PRO A 306 -2.02 27.85 -16.39
N ALA A 307 -1.57 28.87 -17.12
CA ALA A 307 -2.12 30.21 -16.98
C ALA A 307 -3.60 30.26 -17.43
N ASP A 308 -4.40 30.98 -16.65
CA ASP A 308 -5.83 31.31 -16.85
C ASP A 308 -6.14 31.60 -18.33
N ALA A 309 -6.99 30.77 -18.95
CA ALA A 309 -7.30 30.83 -20.37
C ALA A 309 -8.80 31.11 -20.57
N PHE A 310 -9.12 32.15 -21.34
CA PHE A 310 -10.50 32.50 -21.64
C PHE A 310 -10.95 31.92 -23.00
N GLN A 311 -12.24 31.69 -23.14
CA GLN A 311 -12.89 31.42 -24.42
C GLN A 311 -12.49 32.51 -25.45
N PRO A 312 -12.22 32.15 -26.72
CA PRO A 312 -11.82 33.12 -27.75
C PRO A 312 -12.73 34.35 -27.83
N ALA A 313 -12.13 35.50 -28.12
CA ALA A 313 -12.89 36.72 -28.35
C ALA A 313 -13.86 36.53 -29.54
N GLY A 314 -15.16 36.67 -29.28
CA GLY A 314 -16.22 36.38 -30.26
C GLY A 314 -17.00 35.07 -30.03
N THR A 315 -16.56 34.19 -29.12
CA THR A 315 -17.35 33.00 -28.73
C THR A 315 -18.68 33.43 -28.12
N GLU A 316 -19.80 32.95 -28.66
CA GLU A 316 -21.14 33.23 -28.15
C GLU A 316 -21.32 32.62 -26.75
N CYS A 317 -21.68 33.46 -25.78
CA CYS A 317 -21.85 33.08 -24.38
C CYS A 317 -23.29 33.28 -23.87
N ARG A 318 -24.10 34.05 -24.59
CA ARG A 318 -25.55 34.11 -24.40
C ARG A 318 -26.24 34.39 -25.73
N THR A 319 -27.21 33.54 -26.06
CA THR A 319 -28.14 33.74 -27.17
C THR A 319 -29.04 34.95 -26.91
N ALA A 320 -29.33 35.73 -27.95
CA ALA A 320 -30.38 36.76 -27.91
C ALA A 320 -31.75 36.13 -27.53
N ALA A 321 -32.45 36.73 -26.56
CA ALA A 321 -33.73 36.22 -26.05
C ALA A 321 -34.93 36.61 -26.93
N ASP A 322 -34.86 37.73 -27.66
CA ASP A 322 -35.87 38.20 -28.62
C ASP A 322 -35.23 39.22 -29.60
N VAL A 323 -35.98 39.74 -30.57
CA VAL A 323 -35.51 40.54 -31.73
C VAL A 323 -34.78 41.85 -31.40
N CYS A 324 -34.97 42.42 -30.20
CA CYS A 324 -34.23 43.62 -29.74
C CYS A 324 -33.04 43.28 -28.84
N ASP A 325 -32.81 42.00 -28.58
CA ASP A 325 -31.69 41.51 -27.81
C ASP A 325 -30.48 41.24 -28.71
N VAL A 326 -29.27 41.48 -28.21
CA VAL A 326 -28.03 41.23 -28.96
C VAL A 326 -27.30 40.06 -28.30
N VAL A 327 -26.82 39.12 -29.12
CA VAL A 327 -25.96 38.03 -28.66
C VAL A 327 -24.70 38.60 -27.99
N GLU A 328 -24.45 38.27 -26.72
CA GLU A 328 -23.15 38.53 -26.11
C GLU A 328 -22.13 37.47 -26.47
N GLN A 329 -20.91 37.96 -26.63
CA GLN A 329 -19.75 37.18 -26.98
C GLN A 329 -18.65 37.43 -25.94
N CYS A 330 -17.90 36.39 -25.63
CA CYS A 330 -16.73 36.46 -24.77
C CYS A 330 -15.72 37.49 -25.29
N THR A 331 -15.08 38.19 -24.37
CA THR A 331 -14.08 39.23 -24.71
C THR A 331 -12.69 38.65 -24.99
N GLY A 332 -12.47 37.36 -24.71
CA GLY A 332 -11.13 36.75 -24.67
C GLY A 332 -10.29 37.19 -23.46
N THR A 333 -10.89 37.85 -22.46
CA THR A 333 -10.19 38.49 -21.33
C THR A 333 -10.98 38.47 -20.01
N SER A 334 -12.10 37.73 -19.96
CA SER A 334 -13.03 37.71 -18.83
C SER A 334 -13.71 36.35 -18.75
N PRO A 335 -13.80 35.72 -17.55
CA PRO A 335 -14.50 34.45 -17.36
C PRO A 335 -16.03 34.60 -17.44
N ALA A 336 -16.54 35.81 -17.16
CA ALA A 336 -17.95 36.13 -17.27
C ALA A 336 -18.32 36.61 -18.69
N CYS A 337 -19.47 36.16 -19.16
CA CYS A 337 -20.16 36.75 -20.32
C CYS A 337 -20.46 38.24 -20.04
N PRO A 338 -20.33 39.15 -21.02
CA PRO A 338 -20.69 40.55 -20.84
C PRO A 338 -22.13 40.75 -20.34
N THR A 339 -22.38 41.89 -19.71
CA THR A 339 -23.75 42.31 -19.34
C THR A 339 -24.61 42.52 -20.58
N ASP A 340 -25.89 42.15 -20.46
CA ASP A 340 -26.95 42.27 -21.47
C ASP A 340 -26.91 43.59 -22.27
N ARG A 341 -26.99 43.49 -23.61
CA ARG A 341 -26.98 44.61 -24.55
C ARG A 341 -28.15 44.53 -25.52
N TYR A 342 -28.93 45.60 -25.57
CA TYR A 342 -30.07 45.71 -26.49
C TYR A 342 -29.74 46.51 -27.75
N ALA A 343 -30.42 46.16 -28.84
CA ALA A 343 -30.34 46.88 -30.11
C ALA A 343 -30.82 48.34 -29.95
N PRO A 344 -30.15 49.31 -30.62
CA PRO A 344 -30.45 50.73 -30.45
C PRO A 344 -31.87 51.08 -30.90
N SER A 345 -32.41 52.20 -30.42
CA SER A 345 -33.79 52.62 -30.71
C SER A 345 -34.07 53.08 -32.15
N SER A 346 -33.11 52.90 -33.05
CA SER A 346 -33.26 53.02 -34.51
C SER A 346 -33.45 51.67 -35.21
N THR A 347 -33.33 50.55 -34.50
CA THR A 347 -33.51 49.20 -35.05
C THR A 347 -35.00 48.86 -35.08
N ILE A 348 -35.55 48.65 -36.28
CA ILE A 348 -36.92 48.18 -36.47
C ILE A 348 -37.01 46.72 -35.99
N CYS A 349 -37.87 46.47 -35.00
CA CYS A 349 -38.07 45.15 -34.41
C CYS A 349 -39.33 44.45 -34.91
N ARG A 350 -40.33 45.22 -35.33
CA ARG A 350 -41.49 44.73 -36.07
C ARG A 350 -41.75 45.70 -37.24
N PRO A 351 -41.68 45.24 -38.50
CA PRO A 351 -42.11 46.05 -39.62
C PRO A 351 -43.65 46.11 -39.65
N ALA A 352 -44.19 47.23 -40.15
CA ALA A 352 -45.63 47.42 -40.31
C ALA A 352 -46.27 46.27 -41.12
N ALA A 353 -47.24 45.59 -40.52
CA ALA A 353 -47.91 44.42 -41.09
C ALA A 353 -48.93 44.77 -42.19
N ASP A 354 -49.58 45.93 -42.12
CA ASP A 354 -50.54 46.43 -43.12
C ASP A 354 -50.64 47.98 -43.05
N LEU A 355 -51.47 48.57 -43.92
CA LEU A 355 -51.62 50.01 -44.17
C LEU A 355 -52.07 50.85 -42.95
N CYS A 356 -52.58 50.25 -41.88
CA CYS A 356 -52.90 50.95 -40.63
C CYS A 356 -51.89 50.71 -39.51
N ASP A 357 -50.81 50.01 -39.79
CA ASP A 357 -49.75 49.69 -38.85
C ASP A 357 -48.58 50.69 -38.95
N ALA A 358 -47.82 50.85 -37.87
CA ALA A 358 -46.59 51.64 -37.87
C ALA A 358 -45.43 50.77 -37.38
N PRO A 359 -44.24 50.85 -38.02
CA PRO A 359 -43.13 49.99 -37.64
C PRO A 359 -42.59 50.37 -36.26
N GLU A 360 -42.46 49.38 -35.39
CA GLU A 360 -41.87 49.54 -34.07
C GLU A 360 -40.36 49.42 -34.10
N ASN A 361 -39.71 50.26 -33.30
CA ASN A 361 -38.28 50.19 -33.06
C ASN A 361 -38.02 49.67 -31.64
N CYS A 362 -36.83 49.11 -31.44
CA CYS A 362 -36.34 48.75 -30.13
C CYS A 362 -36.32 49.93 -29.16
N SER A 363 -36.33 49.64 -27.86
CA SER A 363 -36.23 50.68 -26.82
C SER A 363 -34.78 51.07 -26.52
N GLY A 364 -33.81 50.22 -26.87
CA GLY A 364 -32.42 50.29 -26.39
C GLY A 364 -32.23 49.83 -24.94
N VAL A 365 -33.29 49.34 -24.27
CA VAL A 365 -33.28 48.97 -22.83
C VAL A 365 -34.09 47.70 -22.50
N LEU A 366 -34.65 47.00 -23.49
CA LEU A 366 -35.42 45.76 -23.32
C LEU A 366 -35.14 44.79 -24.49
N PRO A 367 -35.17 43.47 -24.25
CA PRO A 367 -34.88 42.44 -25.26
C PRO A 367 -36.00 42.29 -26.30
N SER A 368 -37.24 42.63 -25.94
CA SER A 368 -38.40 42.47 -26.79
C SER A 368 -38.84 43.77 -27.48
N CYS A 369 -39.54 43.61 -28.60
CA CYS A 369 -40.21 44.71 -29.27
C CYS A 369 -41.37 45.27 -28.41
N GLY A 370 -41.69 46.55 -28.58
CA GLY A 370 -42.78 47.20 -27.85
C GLY A 370 -44.18 46.67 -28.21
N ALA A 371 -45.18 47.12 -27.46
CA ALA A 371 -46.58 46.91 -27.80
C ALA A 371 -46.91 47.51 -29.18
N ASP A 372 -47.92 46.95 -29.85
CA ASP A 372 -48.34 47.29 -31.21
C ASP A 372 -48.71 48.78 -31.35
N LEU A 373 -48.11 49.45 -32.34
CA LEU A 373 -48.28 50.88 -32.61
C LEU A 373 -49.05 51.12 -33.91
N TYR A 374 -50.37 51.26 -33.79
CA TYR A 374 -51.21 51.57 -34.94
C TYR A 374 -51.13 53.04 -35.35
N ARG A 375 -51.29 53.29 -36.66
CA ARG A 375 -51.44 54.64 -37.22
C ARG A 375 -52.66 55.34 -36.59
N PRO A 376 -52.61 56.66 -36.34
CA PRO A 376 -53.67 57.37 -35.63
C PRO A 376 -55.06 57.18 -36.23
N ALA A 377 -56.08 57.17 -35.37
CA ALA A 377 -57.47 57.08 -35.79
C ALA A 377 -57.83 58.19 -36.79
N GLY A 378 -58.55 57.83 -37.86
CA GLY A 378 -58.89 58.74 -38.96
C GLY A 378 -57.82 58.91 -40.04
N THR A 379 -56.68 58.23 -39.94
CA THR A 379 -55.68 58.21 -41.02
C THR A 379 -56.21 57.39 -42.19
N THR A 380 -56.45 57.99 -43.36
CA THR A 380 -56.93 57.24 -44.54
C THR A 380 -55.93 56.15 -44.94
N CYS A 381 -56.46 54.94 -45.12
CA CYS A 381 -55.68 53.75 -45.47
C CYS A 381 -56.10 53.17 -46.82
N ARG A 382 -57.36 53.33 -47.22
CA ARG A 382 -57.87 52.93 -48.53
C ARG A 382 -58.81 54.01 -49.09
N PRO A 383 -58.58 54.48 -50.32
CA PRO A 383 -59.52 55.38 -50.99
C PRO A 383 -60.65 54.57 -51.64
N ALA A 384 -61.87 55.11 -51.62
CA ALA A 384 -63.03 54.48 -52.26
C ALA A 384 -62.79 54.21 -53.75
N ALA A 385 -63.00 52.97 -54.20
CA ALA A 385 -62.60 52.49 -55.51
C ALA A 385 -63.62 51.55 -56.19
N GLY A 386 -64.65 52.11 -56.82
CA GLY A 386 -65.43 51.41 -57.84
C GLY A 386 -66.94 51.64 -57.77
N GLY A 387 -67.71 50.69 -58.32
CA GLY A 387 -69.17 50.74 -58.36
C GLY A 387 -69.87 50.06 -57.17
N CYS A 388 -69.10 49.48 -56.23
CA CYS A 388 -69.62 48.76 -55.06
C CYS A 388 -68.97 49.21 -53.73
N ASP A 389 -67.87 49.95 -53.82
CA ASP A 389 -67.18 50.68 -52.76
C ASP A 389 -67.43 52.17 -53.00
N THR A 390 -67.97 52.86 -51.99
CA THR A 390 -68.32 54.30 -52.07
C THR A 390 -67.81 55.10 -50.87
N VAL A 391 -66.99 54.50 -49.99
CA VAL A 391 -66.58 55.08 -48.71
C VAL A 391 -65.10 54.79 -48.48
N ALA A 392 -64.28 55.83 -48.34
CA ALA A 392 -62.85 55.64 -48.09
C ALA A 392 -62.60 55.19 -46.64
N GLU A 393 -61.94 54.05 -46.44
CA GLU A 393 -61.61 53.57 -45.11
C GLU A 393 -60.42 54.31 -44.48
N SER A 394 -60.54 54.51 -43.17
CA SER A 394 -59.54 55.15 -42.33
C SER A 394 -59.24 54.30 -41.12
N CYS A 395 -58.00 54.35 -40.66
CA CYS A 395 -57.53 53.58 -39.52
C CYS A 395 -58.35 53.87 -38.26
N THR A 396 -58.56 52.82 -37.47
CA THR A 396 -59.27 52.87 -36.18
C THR A 396 -58.39 53.40 -35.05
N GLY A 397 -57.06 53.36 -35.21
CA GLY A 397 -56.09 53.54 -34.12
C GLY A 397 -55.96 52.31 -33.20
N THR A 398 -56.61 51.19 -33.53
CA THR A 398 -56.65 49.97 -32.70
C THR A 398 -56.47 48.68 -33.51
N SER A 399 -56.04 48.77 -34.78
CA SER A 399 -55.78 47.61 -35.64
C SER A 399 -54.78 47.94 -36.75
N ALA A 400 -53.84 47.03 -36.99
CA ALA A 400 -52.89 47.08 -38.12
C ALA A 400 -53.59 47.05 -39.48
N ALA A 401 -54.69 46.30 -39.57
CA ALA A 401 -55.50 46.20 -40.77
C ALA A 401 -56.27 47.50 -41.07
N CYS A 402 -56.28 47.90 -42.33
CA CYS A 402 -57.27 48.85 -42.83
C CYS A 402 -58.67 48.19 -42.76
N PRO A 403 -59.73 48.90 -42.32
CA PRO A 403 -61.08 48.33 -42.27
C PRO A 403 -61.51 47.68 -43.58
N THR A 404 -62.33 46.63 -43.49
CA THR A 404 -62.87 45.96 -44.67
C THR A 404 -63.91 46.83 -45.36
N ASP A 405 -63.85 46.85 -46.69
CA ASP A 405 -64.79 47.50 -47.61
C ASP A 405 -66.26 47.30 -47.19
N VAL A 406 -66.96 48.42 -46.98
CA VAL A 406 -68.38 48.43 -46.61
C VAL A 406 -69.24 48.29 -47.87
N SER A 407 -69.36 47.05 -48.35
CA SER A 407 -70.01 46.73 -49.62
C SER A 407 -71.41 47.35 -49.75
N GLY A 408 -71.64 48.13 -50.80
CA GLY A 408 -72.93 48.77 -51.09
C GLY A 408 -74.06 47.84 -51.58
N CYS A 409 -73.90 46.52 -51.46
CA CYS A 409 -74.86 45.54 -51.98
C CYS A 409 -75.99 45.20 -50.98
N PRO A 410 -77.23 44.97 -51.44
CA PRO A 410 -78.33 44.47 -50.60
C PRO A 410 -78.00 43.12 -49.94
N SER A 411 -78.55 42.84 -48.76
CA SER A 411 -78.21 41.66 -47.94
C SER A 411 -78.43 40.29 -48.61
N THR A 412 -79.27 40.23 -49.65
CA THR A 412 -79.54 39.03 -50.48
C THR A 412 -78.53 38.81 -51.61
N GLN A 413 -77.58 39.72 -51.78
CA GLN A 413 -76.59 39.74 -52.85
C GLN A 413 -75.16 39.89 -52.29
N TYR A 414 -74.16 39.63 -53.12
CA TYR A 414 -72.75 39.84 -52.83
C TYR A 414 -72.05 40.52 -54.02
N CYS A 415 -70.98 41.26 -53.75
CA CYS A 415 -70.18 41.87 -54.80
C CYS A 415 -69.26 40.82 -55.45
N ASN A 416 -69.34 40.65 -56.78
CA ASN A 416 -68.41 39.80 -57.54
C ASN A 416 -67.17 40.55 -58.06
N GLY A 417 -66.86 41.71 -57.48
CA GLY A 417 -65.79 42.62 -57.91
C GLY A 417 -66.23 43.70 -58.91
N THR A 418 -67.43 43.60 -59.50
CA THR A 418 -67.98 44.67 -60.38
C THR A 418 -69.47 44.93 -60.23
N THR A 419 -70.24 43.94 -59.75
CA THR A 419 -71.70 44.02 -59.61
C THR A 419 -72.21 43.21 -58.42
N CYS A 420 -73.36 43.60 -57.88
CA CYS A 420 -74.08 42.82 -56.88
C CYS A 420 -74.83 41.65 -57.55
N VAL A 421 -74.53 40.41 -57.13
CA VAL A 421 -75.10 39.16 -57.65
C VAL A 421 -75.74 38.34 -56.55
N ALA A 422 -76.74 37.51 -56.87
CA ALA A 422 -77.51 36.76 -55.87
C ALA A 422 -76.65 35.71 -55.12
N LYS A 423 -76.89 35.59 -53.81
CA LYS A 423 -76.23 34.57 -52.96
C LYS A 423 -76.69 33.14 -53.30
N LYS A 424 -75.77 32.19 -53.16
CA LYS A 424 -75.86 30.76 -53.48
C LYS A 424 -76.53 29.96 -52.37
N ALA A 425 -77.20 28.88 -52.75
CA ALA A 425 -77.87 27.96 -51.82
C ALA A 425 -76.87 27.00 -51.13
N LEU A 426 -77.31 26.37 -50.04
CA LEU A 426 -76.53 25.38 -49.28
C LEU A 426 -76.03 24.24 -50.18
N GLY A 427 -74.82 23.76 -49.90
CA GLY A 427 -74.16 22.69 -50.65
C GLY A 427 -73.67 23.07 -52.06
N THR A 428 -73.87 24.33 -52.49
CA THR A 428 -73.28 24.88 -53.72
C THR A 428 -71.82 25.24 -53.49
N ALA A 429 -70.97 25.05 -54.50
CA ALA A 429 -69.56 25.46 -54.43
C ALA A 429 -69.40 26.98 -54.36
N CYS A 430 -68.50 27.45 -53.50
CA CYS A 430 -68.23 28.87 -53.21
C CYS A 430 -66.73 29.11 -53.07
N GLY A 431 -66.26 30.30 -53.42
CA GLY A 431 -64.89 30.77 -53.15
C GLY A 431 -64.79 31.63 -51.89
N SER A 432 -65.90 32.24 -51.45
CA SER A 432 -65.97 33.08 -50.25
C SER A 432 -67.31 32.95 -49.52
N SER A 433 -67.30 33.14 -48.20
CA SER A 433 -68.48 33.13 -47.32
C SER A 433 -69.55 34.15 -47.72
N ILE A 434 -69.15 35.26 -48.34
CA ILE A 434 -70.10 36.27 -48.83
C ILE A 434 -71.00 35.73 -49.96
N GLU A 435 -70.54 34.71 -50.70
CA GLU A 435 -71.29 34.11 -51.80
C GLU A 435 -72.49 33.28 -51.33
N CYS A 436 -72.55 32.90 -50.06
CA CYS A 436 -73.53 31.95 -49.54
C CYS A 436 -74.70 32.64 -48.86
N THR A 437 -75.92 32.14 -49.04
CA THR A 437 -77.14 32.68 -48.40
C THR A 437 -77.09 32.56 -46.88
N SER A 438 -76.43 31.51 -46.36
CA SER A 438 -76.11 31.34 -44.94
C SER A 438 -75.01 32.28 -44.43
N GLY A 439 -74.22 32.89 -45.32
CA GLY A 439 -73.03 33.65 -44.97
C GLY A 439 -71.81 32.78 -44.61
N TYR A 440 -71.84 31.48 -44.89
CA TYR A 440 -70.77 30.54 -44.52
C TYR A 440 -70.33 29.69 -45.72
N CYS A 441 -69.08 29.88 -46.17
CA CYS A 441 -68.43 29.02 -47.15
C CYS A 441 -67.31 28.25 -46.44
N VAL A 442 -67.47 26.94 -46.28
CA VAL A 442 -66.51 26.08 -45.58
C VAL A 442 -66.25 24.84 -46.42
N ASP A 443 -64.99 24.41 -46.49
CA ASP A 443 -64.50 23.36 -47.39
C ASP A 443 -64.86 23.55 -48.87
N GLY A 444 -65.01 24.81 -49.30
CA GLY A 444 -65.41 25.18 -50.66
C GLY A 444 -66.91 25.06 -50.97
N TYR A 445 -67.77 24.81 -49.96
CA TYR A 445 -69.23 24.70 -50.14
C TYR A 445 -70.01 25.53 -49.11
N CYS A 446 -71.18 26.02 -49.51
CA CYS A 446 -72.04 26.79 -48.62
C CYS A 446 -72.59 25.94 -47.47
N CYS A 447 -72.04 26.11 -46.27
CA CYS A 447 -72.43 25.43 -45.03
C CYS A 447 -73.70 26.07 -44.44
N ASP A 448 -74.54 25.27 -43.79
CA ASP A 448 -75.75 25.72 -43.09
C ASP A 448 -75.45 26.60 -41.87
N THR A 449 -74.29 26.37 -41.26
CA THR A 449 -73.76 27.08 -40.09
C THR A 449 -72.31 27.52 -40.38
N SER A 450 -71.67 28.19 -39.42
CA SER A 450 -70.28 28.62 -39.57
C SER A 450 -69.26 27.48 -39.59
N CYS A 451 -69.67 26.21 -39.40
CA CYS A 451 -68.78 25.04 -39.47
C CYS A 451 -67.46 25.28 -38.69
N VAL A 452 -67.54 25.81 -37.46
CA VAL A 452 -66.36 26.33 -36.73
C VAL A 452 -65.52 25.21 -36.13
N GLY A 453 -64.29 25.09 -36.62
CA GLY A 453 -63.26 24.25 -36.05
C GLY A 453 -62.69 23.26 -37.07
N PRO A 454 -61.45 22.82 -36.89
CA PRO A 454 -60.77 21.91 -37.81
C PRO A 454 -61.40 20.51 -37.85
N CYS A 455 -61.98 20.09 -36.74
CA CYS A 455 -62.52 18.77 -36.52
C CYS A 455 -64.01 18.63 -36.98
N VAL A 456 -64.57 19.63 -37.67
CA VAL A 456 -65.86 19.60 -38.41
C VAL A 456 -65.67 19.86 -39.91
N THR A 457 -66.67 19.57 -40.74
CA THR A 457 -66.63 19.80 -42.20
C THR A 457 -68.02 19.93 -42.84
N CYS A 458 -68.07 20.72 -43.92
CA CYS A 458 -69.21 20.91 -44.82
C CYS A 458 -69.20 19.95 -46.03
N ASN A 459 -68.12 19.20 -46.26
CA ASN A 459 -67.91 18.36 -47.46
C ASN A 459 -67.50 16.91 -47.12
N LEU A 460 -67.87 16.41 -45.94
CA LEU A 460 -67.57 15.03 -45.49
C LEU A 460 -67.99 13.94 -46.49
N SER A 461 -69.12 14.15 -47.18
CA SER A 461 -69.56 13.32 -48.29
C SER A 461 -70.54 14.05 -49.19
N THR A 462 -70.76 13.56 -50.40
CA THR A 462 -71.74 14.11 -51.35
C THR A 462 -73.17 14.15 -50.81
N ALA A 463 -73.52 13.27 -49.86
CA ALA A 463 -74.83 13.22 -49.22
C ALA A 463 -74.98 14.14 -47.99
N ARG A 464 -73.86 14.68 -47.47
CA ARG A 464 -73.83 15.61 -46.31
C ARG A 464 -73.36 17.02 -46.70
N ARG A 465 -73.13 17.26 -47.99
CA ARG A 465 -72.61 18.51 -48.53
C ARG A 465 -73.55 19.67 -48.26
N GLY A 466 -73.05 20.71 -47.60
CA GLY A 466 -73.84 21.88 -47.19
C GLY A 466 -74.41 21.80 -45.79
N THR A 467 -74.14 20.73 -45.04
CA THR A 467 -74.48 20.57 -43.62
C THR A 467 -73.21 20.40 -42.82
N CYS A 468 -73.05 21.16 -41.73
CA CYS A 468 -71.94 20.98 -40.80
C CYS A 468 -71.98 19.58 -40.18
N THR A 469 -70.91 18.80 -40.35
CA THR A 469 -70.82 17.45 -39.83
C THR A 469 -69.48 17.17 -39.16
N ASN A 470 -69.52 16.45 -38.05
CA ASN A 470 -68.35 16.08 -37.27
C ASN A 470 -67.50 15.06 -38.05
N ARG A 471 -66.18 15.24 -38.05
CA ARG A 471 -65.25 14.25 -38.59
C ARG A 471 -65.19 13.00 -37.70
N PRO A 472 -64.79 11.83 -38.23
CA PRO A 472 -64.54 10.64 -37.43
C PRO A 472 -63.43 10.89 -36.40
N ALA A 473 -63.61 10.36 -35.18
CA ALA A 473 -62.58 10.44 -34.15
C ALA A 473 -61.30 9.70 -34.60
N GLY A 474 -60.13 10.22 -34.22
CA GLY A 474 -58.83 9.69 -34.65
C GLY A 474 -58.37 10.11 -36.06
N SER A 475 -59.01 11.12 -36.67
CA SER A 475 -58.57 11.72 -37.94
C SER A 475 -58.23 13.21 -37.78
N ASP A 476 -57.32 13.73 -38.60
CA ASP A 476 -57.05 15.18 -38.76
C ASP A 476 -56.39 15.44 -40.14
N PRO A 477 -57.11 15.25 -41.26
CA PRO A 477 -56.51 15.26 -42.59
C PRO A 477 -56.12 16.66 -43.10
N GLU A 478 -56.70 17.73 -42.54
CA GLU A 478 -56.36 19.13 -42.85
C GLU A 478 -55.29 19.72 -41.91
N ASN A 479 -54.73 18.90 -41.00
CA ASN A 479 -53.70 19.31 -40.05
C ASN A 479 -54.11 20.48 -39.13
N GLY A 480 -55.40 20.55 -38.79
CA GLY A 480 -55.97 21.69 -38.08
C GLY A 480 -56.13 21.45 -36.58
N CYS A 481 -56.21 20.19 -36.14
CA CYS A 481 -56.39 19.84 -34.73
C CYS A 481 -55.02 19.77 -33.96
N GLY A 482 -53.90 20.04 -34.66
CA GLY A 482 -52.57 20.31 -34.08
C GLY A 482 -51.79 19.04 -33.73
N ALA A 483 -51.28 18.95 -32.49
CA ALA A 483 -50.70 17.73 -31.92
C ALA A 483 -51.75 16.62 -31.66
N TYR A 484 -53.04 16.95 -31.81
CA TYR A 484 -54.18 16.12 -31.45
C TYR A 484 -55.03 15.75 -32.67
N ASN A 485 -55.68 14.60 -32.62
CA ASN A 485 -56.70 14.18 -33.59
C ASN A 485 -58.11 14.67 -33.21
N CYS A 486 -59.08 14.47 -34.12
CA CYS A 486 -60.50 14.61 -33.82
C CYS A 486 -60.93 13.74 -32.63
N ALA A 487 -61.66 14.33 -31.69
CA ALA A 487 -62.41 13.63 -30.66
C ALA A 487 -63.87 13.38 -31.10
N ALA A 488 -64.57 12.51 -30.37
CA ALA A 488 -66.01 12.35 -30.54
C ALA A 488 -66.74 13.68 -30.22
N GLY A 489 -67.47 14.22 -31.19
CA GLY A 489 -68.21 15.48 -31.04
C GLY A 489 -67.78 16.62 -31.99
N GLY A 490 -66.77 16.41 -32.84
CA GLY A 490 -66.34 17.42 -33.84
C GLY A 490 -65.35 18.46 -33.32
N LEU A 491 -64.79 18.23 -32.13
CA LEU A 491 -63.76 19.06 -31.53
C LEU A 491 -62.41 18.34 -31.55
N CYS A 492 -61.31 19.08 -31.44
CA CYS A 492 -59.99 18.51 -31.18
C CYS A 492 -60.03 17.75 -29.85
N ALA A 493 -59.28 16.66 -29.73
CA ALA A 493 -58.92 16.18 -28.40
C ALA A 493 -58.12 17.27 -27.68
N THR A 494 -58.40 17.50 -26.40
CA THR A 494 -57.69 18.46 -25.54
C THR A 494 -56.83 17.76 -24.49
N SER A 495 -56.89 16.44 -24.46
CA SER A 495 -56.13 15.58 -23.56
C SER A 495 -55.99 14.17 -24.15
N CYS A 496 -54.92 13.49 -23.80
CA CYS A 496 -54.68 12.08 -24.12
C CYS A 496 -54.61 11.22 -22.84
N SER A 497 -54.60 9.89 -22.99
CA SER A 497 -54.45 8.97 -21.85
C SER A 497 -53.75 7.67 -22.27
N GLY A 498 -52.64 7.35 -21.60
CA GLY A 498 -51.75 6.25 -21.99
C GLY A 498 -50.81 6.68 -23.12
N THR A 499 -49.54 6.27 -23.06
CA THR A 499 -48.46 6.72 -23.95
C THR A 499 -48.76 6.52 -25.44
N CYS A 500 -49.35 5.38 -25.80
CA CYS A 500 -49.82 5.04 -27.15
C CYS A 500 -51.28 5.50 -27.43
N SER A 501 -51.63 6.75 -27.11
CA SER A 501 -53.01 7.26 -27.23
C SER A 501 -53.36 7.72 -28.65
N THR A 502 -54.42 7.17 -29.23
CA THR A 502 -54.98 7.57 -30.55
C THR A 502 -55.54 9.00 -30.60
N ALA A 503 -55.66 9.67 -29.45
CA ALA A 503 -55.94 11.11 -29.38
C ALA A 503 -54.77 11.98 -29.85
N CYS A 504 -53.53 11.46 -29.83
CA CYS A 504 -52.36 12.13 -30.39
C CYS A 504 -52.22 11.81 -31.87
N LYS A 505 -51.73 12.79 -32.63
CA LYS A 505 -51.43 12.66 -34.05
C LYS A 505 -50.18 11.81 -34.28
N ASP A 506 -50.03 11.24 -35.47
CA ASP A 506 -48.75 10.66 -35.91
C ASP A 506 -47.60 11.69 -35.71
N ALA A 507 -46.43 11.22 -35.27
CA ALA A 507 -45.30 12.02 -34.77
C ALA A 507 -45.51 12.70 -33.40
N TYR A 508 -46.57 12.35 -32.66
CA TYR A 508 -46.81 12.79 -31.27
C TYR A 508 -47.24 11.63 -30.36
N PHE A 509 -46.74 11.64 -29.14
CA PHE A 509 -47.10 10.68 -28.09
C PHE A 509 -47.71 11.36 -26.86
N CYS A 510 -48.39 10.58 -26.03
CA CYS A 510 -48.99 11.11 -24.81
C CYS A 510 -48.00 11.16 -23.65
N SER A 511 -47.66 12.37 -23.20
CA SER A 511 -46.92 12.60 -21.97
C SER A 511 -47.87 13.11 -20.89
N GLY A 512 -48.25 12.23 -19.96
CA GLY A 512 -49.25 12.50 -18.92
C GLY A 512 -50.65 12.66 -19.51
N THR A 513 -51.05 13.91 -19.78
CA THR A 513 -52.32 14.26 -20.43
C THR A 513 -52.14 15.03 -21.75
N THR A 514 -50.91 15.33 -22.15
CA THR A 514 -50.59 16.24 -23.26
C THR A 514 -49.93 15.47 -24.40
N CYS A 515 -50.39 15.68 -25.64
CA CYS A 515 -49.69 15.18 -26.82
C CYS A 515 -48.46 16.06 -27.09
N VAL A 516 -47.28 15.45 -27.05
CA VAL A 516 -45.97 16.10 -27.27
C VAL A 516 -45.26 15.40 -28.42
N ALA A 517 -44.38 16.10 -29.13
CA ALA A 517 -43.68 15.53 -30.28
C ALA A 517 -42.87 14.29 -29.88
N ASP A 518 -42.83 13.30 -30.77
CA ASP A 518 -42.05 12.09 -30.59
C ASP A 518 -40.57 12.43 -30.39
N ARG A 519 -39.92 11.68 -29.49
CA ARG A 519 -38.53 11.91 -29.13
C ARG A 519 -37.61 11.36 -30.22
N ALA A 520 -36.61 12.16 -30.57
CA ALA A 520 -35.57 11.76 -31.50
C ALA A 520 -34.72 10.60 -30.97
N THR A 521 -34.05 9.91 -31.89
CA THR A 521 -33.04 8.88 -31.59
C THR A 521 -32.04 9.38 -30.54
N GLY A 522 -31.77 8.57 -29.52
CA GLY A 522 -30.84 8.89 -28.43
C GLY A 522 -31.42 9.68 -27.26
N ALA A 523 -32.70 10.10 -27.33
CA ALA A 523 -33.43 10.61 -26.17
C ALA A 523 -33.93 9.47 -25.27
N THR A 524 -34.15 9.72 -23.98
CA THR A 524 -34.67 8.70 -23.06
C THR A 524 -36.15 8.37 -23.30
N CYS A 525 -36.57 7.14 -23.02
CA CYS A 525 -37.93 6.65 -23.24
C CYS A 525 -38.35 5.60 -22.21
N THR A 526 -39.67 5.38 -22.10
CA THR A 526 -40.28 4.31 -21.30
C THR A 526 -41.15 3.37 -22.13
N ASP A 527 -41.63 3.84 -23.29
CA ASP A 527 -42.48 3.11 -24.22
C ASP A 527 -42.04 3.38 -25.65
N ALA A 528 -42.20 2.38 -26.52
CA ALA A 528 -41.94 2.46 -27.96
C ALA A 528 -42.64 3.66 -28.64
N CYS A 529 -43.87 3.96 -28.21
CA CYS A 529 -44.67 5.07 -28.75
C CYS A 529 -44.11 6.45 -28.45
N ALA A 530 -43.14 6.60 -27.53
CA ALA A 530 -42.52 7.89 -27.23
C ALA A 530 -41.40 8.30 -28.20
N CYS A 531 -41.08 7.44 -29.18
CA CYS A 531 -39.90 7.55 -30.03
C CYS A 531 -40.31 7.67 -31.50
N THR A 532 -39.68 8.57 -32.26
CA THR A 532 -39.97 8.78 -33.70
C THR A 532 -39.73 7.51 -34.54
N SER A 533 -38.85 6.64 -34.05
CA SER A 533 -38.54 5.33 -34.65
C SER A 533 -39.56 4.23 -34.33
N GLY A 534 -40.42 4.42 -33.32
CA GLY A 534 -41.26 3.37 -32.75
C GLY A 534 -40.49 2.31 -31.95
N PHE A 535 -39.23 2.54 -31.58
CA PHE A 535 -38.42 1.60 -30.79
C PHE A 535 -37.86 2.27 -29.53
N CYS A 536 -38.15 1.68 -28.38
CA CYS A 536 -37.59 2.04 -27.08
C CYS A 536 -36.92 0.80 -26.49
N ALA A 537 -35.59 0.85 -26.32
CA ALA A 537 -34.80 -0.22 -25.70
C ALA A 537 -33.70 0.40 -24.82
N ASP A 538 -33.31 -0.30 -23.76
CA ASP A 538 -32.32 0.16 -22.77
C ASP A 538 -32.61 1.54 -22.14
N GLY A 539 -33.87 1.99 -22.20
CA GLY A 539 -34.30 3.32 -21.75
C GLY A 539 -34.07 4.46 -22.75
N TYR A 540 -33.68 4.17 -23.99
CA TYR A 540 -33.42 5.15 -25.05
C TYR A 540 -34.21 4.87 -26.34
N CYS A 541 -34.51 5.94 -27.09
CA CYS A 541 -35.15 5.84 -28.40
C CYS A 541 -34.14 5.36 -29.44
N CYS A 542 -34.39 4.18 -29.99
CA CYS A 542 -33.44 3.45 -30.82
C CYS A 542 -33.78 3.57 -32.31
N ASP A 543 -32.78 3.59 -33.19
CA ASP A 543 -33.00 3.55 -34.65
C ASP A 543 -33.64 2.24 -35.14
N SER A 544 -33.58 1.18 -34.35
CA SER A 544 -34.12 -0.15 -34.63
C SER A 544 -34.47 -0.90 -33.33
N SER A 545 -35.04 -2.12 -33.43
CA SER A 545 -35.74 -2.79 -32.34
C SER A 545 -34.89 -3.37 -31.19
N CYS A 546 -33.55 -3.32 -31.27
CA CYS A 546 -32.57 -3.79 -30.27
C CYS A 546 -33.02 -4.97 -29.37
N SER A 547 -33.41 -6.07 -29.99
CA SER A 547 -34.09 -7.19 -29.31
C SER A 547 -33.19 -8.41 -29.06
N GLY A 548 -31.87 -8.25 -29.01
CA GLY A 548 -30.90 -9.32 -28.79
C GLY A 548 -30.01 -9.05 -27.57
N PRO A 549 -29.48 -10.10 -26.91
CA PRO A 549 -28.65 -9.94 -25.69
C PRO A 549 -27.33 -9.20 -25.95
N CYS A 550 -26.84 -9.24 -27.19
CA CYS A 550 -25.56 -8.66 -27.60
C CYS A 550 -25.67 -7.39 -28.45
N VAL A 551 -26.82 -6.72 -28.39
CA VAL A 551 -26.98 -5.36 -28.92
C VAL A 551 -27.39 -4.44 -27.79
N ALA A 552 -27.07 -3.15 -27.91
CA ALA A 552 -27.54 -2.14 -26.98
C ALA A 552 -27.73 -0.79 -27.66
N CYS A 553 -28.51 0.05 -27.01
CA CYS A 553 -28.94 1.37 -27.44
C CYS A 553 -28.52 2.48 -26.45
N ASN A 554 -28.03 2.09 -25.26
CA ASN A 554 -27.46 2.96 -24.22
C ASN A 554 -25.92 2.96 -24.17
N LEU A 555 -25.26 2.41 -25.20
CA LEU A 555 -23.79 2.38 -25.29
C LEU A 555 -23.21 3.81 -25.33
N SER A 556 -22.27 4.10 -24.43
CA SER A 556 -21.58 5.40 -24.36
C SER A 556 -20.95 5.78 -25.71
N GLY A 557 -21.31 6.96 -26.22
CA GLY A 557 -20.87 7.43 -27.55
C GLY A 557 -21.76 6.98 -28.72
N HIS A 558 -22.71 6.07 -28.49
CA HIS A 558 -23.63 5.52 -29.49
C HIS A 558 -25.11 5.55 -29.05
N TYR A 559 -25.48 6.43 -28.11
CA TYR A 559 -26.85 6.58 -27.60
C TYR A 559 -27.89 6.67 -28.72
N GLY A 560 -28.87 5.77 -28.70
CA GLY A 560 -29.93 5.66 -29.70
C GLY A 560 -29.59 4.85 -30.96
N HIS A 561 -28.33 4.47 -31.16
CA HIS A 561 -27.95 3.59 -32.26
C HIS A 561 -27.84 2.15 -31.79
N CYS A 562 -28.58 1.26 -32.46
CA CYS A 562 -28.53 -0.15 -32.13
C CYS A 562 -27.18 -0.74 -32.51
N THR A 563 -26.30 -0.87 -31.52
CA THR A 563 -24.89 -1.21 -31.73
C THR A 563 -24.57 -2.55 -31.09
N ASN A 564 -23.75 -3.34 -31.79
CA ASN A 564 -23.30 -4.63 -31.28
C ASN A 564 -22.35 -4.41 -30.10
N ARG A 565 -22.57 -5.14 -29.01
CA ARG A 565 -21.65 -5.16 -27.86
C ARG A 565 -20.31 -5.76 -28.27
N THR A 566 -19.24 -5.26 -27.67
CA THR A 566 -17.86 -5.70 -27.90
C THR A 566 -17.74 -7.21 -27.69
N ALA A 567 -16.97 -7.88 -28.56
CA ALA A 567 -16.70 -9.31 -28.39
C ALA A 567 -16.01 -9.56 -27.04
N GLY A 568 -16.39 -10.63 -26.35
CA GLY A 568 -15.85 -10.95 -25.03
C GLY A 568 -16.61 -10.37 -23.83
N THR A 569 -17.76 -9.71 -24.04
CA THR A 569 -18.57 -9.12 -22.95
C THR A 569 -19.95 -9.75 -22.86
N ASP A 570 -20.53 -9.82 -21.65
CA ASP A 570 -21.96 -10.03 -21.39
C ASP A 570 -22.41 -9.32 -20.09
N PRO A 571 -22.57 -7.98 -20.10
CA PRO A 571 -22.81 -7.22 -18.86
C PRO A 571 -24.19 -7.46 -18.21
N GLU A 572 -25.15 -8.00 -18.95
CA GLU A 572 -26.52 -8.23 -18.50
C GLU A 572 -26.83 -9.72 -18.26
N ASN A 573 -25.84 -10.61 -18.40
CA ASN A 573 -25.98 -12.08 -18.33
C ASN A 573 -27.07 -12.59 -19.30
N GLY A 574 -27.05 -12.05 -20.52
CA GLY A 574 -28.00 -12.38 -21.59
C GLY A 574 -27.60 -13.60 -22.42
N CYS A 575 -26.37 -14.07 -22.30
CA CYS A 575 -25.78 -15.19 -23.02
C CYS A 575 -25.51 -16.43 -22.14
N GLY A 576 -25.66 -16.31 -20.81
CA GLY A 576 -25.26 -17.36 -19.86
C GLY A 576 -23.75 -17.61 -19.95
N TYR A 577 -23.32 -18.87 -19.95
CA TYR A 577 -21.89 -19.22 -19.97
C TYR A 577 -21.10 -18.77 -21.22
N TYR A 578 -21.72 -18.10 -22.19
CA TYR A 578 -21.08 -17.56 -23.39
C TYR A 578 -21.00 -16.03 -23.33
N VAL A 579 -20.13 -15.43 -24.14
CA VAL A 579 -20.06 -13.97 -24.31
C VAL A 579 -20.51 -13.53 -25.71
N CYS A 580 -20.64 -12.21 -25.91
CA CYS A 580 -20.94 -11.64 -27.21
C CYS A 580 -19.82 -11.84 -28.24
N ASN A 581 -20.22 -11.96 -29.52
CA ASN A 581 -19.33 -12.25 -30.65
C ASN A 581 -19.08 -11.03 -31.58
N ALA A 582 -19.43 -9.81 -31.15
CA ALA A 582 -19.45 -8.57 -31.93
C ALA A 582 -20.35 -8.53 -33.19
N SER A 583 -21.09 -9.60 -33.51
CA SER A 583 -22.11 -9.62 -34.58
C SER A 583 -23.54 -9.39 -34.06
N GLY A 584 -23.70 -8.95 -32.81
CA GLY A 584 -25.01 -8.75 -32.17
C GLY A 584 -25.62 -10.02 -31.57
N ALA A 585 -24.85 -11.12 -31.49
CA ALA A 585 -25.28 -12.39 -30.93
C ALA A 585 -24.26 -12.95 -29.92
N CYS A 586 -24.70 -13.90 -29.10
CA CYS A 586 -23.81 -14.71 -28.26
C CYS A 586 -22.98 -15.68 -29.11
N TYR A 587 -21.84 -16.11 -28.60
CA TYR A 587 -21.24 -17.37 -29.06
C TYR A 587 -22.19 -18.55 -28.79
N THR A 588 -22.12 -19.58 -29.64
CA THR A 588 -22.92 -20.81 -29.53
C THR A 588 -22.05 -22.07 -29.47
N ASN A 589 -20.73 -21.88 -29.53
CA ASN A 589 -19.70 -22.88 -29.36
C ASN A 589 -18.43 -22.18 -28.88
N CYS A 590 -17.50 -22.97 -28.36
CA CYS A 590 -16.18 -22.53 -27.93
C CYS A 590 -15.08 -23.43 -28.50
N SER A 591 -13.83 -22.96 -28.46
CA SER A 591 -12.68 -23.76 -28.91
C SER A 591 -11.43 -23.48 -28.07
N GLY A 592 -10.67 -24.54 -27.75
CA GLY A 592 -9.63 -24.53 -26.73
C GLY A 592 -10.22 -24.49 -25.31
N THR A 593 -9.60 -25.17 -24.35
CA THR A 593 -10.13 -25.28 -22.97
C THR A 593 -10.36 -23.91 -22.33
N CYS A 594 -9.40 -22.99 -22.49
CA CYS A 594 -9.47 -21.60 -22.02
C CYS A 594 -9.99 -20.68 -23.13
N SER A 595 -11.24 -20.88 -23.55
CA SER A 595 -11.79 -20.12 -24.67
C SER A 595 -12.28 -18.75 -24.23
N THR A 596 -11.85 -17.69 -24.89
CA THR A 596 -12.37 -16.31 -24.72
C THR A 596 -13.80 -16.11 -25.24
N SER A 597 -14.48 -17.20 -25.61
CA SER A 597 -15.89 -17.26 -25.98
C SER A 597 -16.81 -17.70 -24.82
N CYS A 598 -16.22 -18.09 -23.68
CA CYS A 598 -16.92 -18.33 -22.43
C CYS A 598 -16.85 -17.09 -21.52
N GLU A 599 -17.83 -16.92 -20.63
CA GLU A 599 -17.81 -15.84 -19.63
C GLU A 599 -16.79 -16.10 -18.51
N ALA A 600 -16.51 -15.08 -17.69
CA ALA A 600 -15.71 -15.27 -16.48
C ALA A 600 -16.49 -16.13 -15.47
N GLY A 601 -15.91 -17.25 -15.03
CA GLY A 601 -16.63 -18.28 -14.28
C GLY A 601 -17.07 -19.48 -15.12
N ALA A 602 -16.70 -19.55 -16.40
CA ALA A 602 -16.94 -20.68 -17.28
C ALA A 602 -15.76 -21.04 -18.20
N TYR A 603 -15.58 -22.33 -18.47
CA TYR A 603 -14.57 -22.86 -19.38
C TYR A 603 -15.18 -23.70 -20.50
N CYS A 604 -14.39 -23.98 -21.53
CA CYS A 604 -14.84 -24.74 -22.69
C CYS A 604 -14.70 -26.25 -22.46
N ALA A 605 -15.82 -26.92 -22.15
CA ALA A 605 -15.91 -28.38 -22.12
C ALA A 605 -16.42 -28.90 -23.47
N SER A 606 -15.52 -29.50 -24.26
CA SER A 606 -15.84 -30.19 -25.53
C SER A 606 -16.68 -29.36 -26.52
N GLY A 607 -16.40 -28.05 -26.60
CA GLY A 607 -17.09 -27.11 -27.51
C GLY A 607 -18.32 -26.43 -26.92
N THR A 608 -18.68 -26.72 -25.66
CA THR A 608 -19.73 -26.03 -24.90
C THR A 608 -19.12 -25.30 -23.71
N CYS A 609 -19.49 -24.03 -23.48
CA CYS A 609 -19.10 -23.33 -22.26
C CYS A 609 -19.93 -23.86 -21.07
N VAL A 610 -19.25 -24.21 -19.99
CA VAL A 610 -19.84 -24.72 -18.75
C VAL A 610 -19.21 -24.02 -17.56
N ALA A 611 -19.95 -23.91 -16.44
CA ALA A 611 -19.43 -23.34 -15.20
C ALA A 611 -18.09 -23.97 -14.78
N ASP A 612 -17.23 -23.14 -14.20
CA ASP A 612 -15.92 -23.54 -13.71
C ASP A 612 -16.01 -24.67 -12.69
N ALA A 613 -15.07 -25.60 -12.82
CA ALA A 613 -15.02 -26.78 -12.00
C ALA A 613 -14.65 -26.44 -10.55
N VAL A 614 -15.43 -26.99 -9.62
CA VAL A 614 -15.21 -26.82 -8.19
C VAL A 614 -13.94 -27.54 -7.73
N ASN A 615 -13.36 -27.05 -6.63
CA ASN A 615 -12.16 -27.64 -6.03
C ASN A 615 -12.32 -29.17 -5.86
N GLY A 616 -11.30 -29.90 -6.29
CA GLY A 616 -11.22 -31.35 -6.25
C GLY A 616 -11.69 -32.05 -7.54
N THR A 617 -12.24 -31.31 -8.50
CA THR A 617 -12.53 -31.81 -9.85
C THR A 617 -11.24 -31.96 -10.66
N ALA A 618 -11.16 -32.96 -11.54
CA ALA A 618 -9.98 -33.14 -12.40
C ALA A 618 -9.88 -32.03 -13.48
N CYS A 619 -8.68 -31.56 -13.74
CA CYS A 619 -8.37 -30.49 -14.69
C CYS A 619 -7.06 -30.78 -15.44
N SER A 620 -6.89 -30.11 -16.59
CA SER A 620 -5.64 -30.05 -17.35
C SER A 620 -5.16 -28.60 -17.60
N ASN A 621 -5.94 -27.60 -17.17
CA ASN A 621 -5.53 -26.20 -17.17
C ASN A 621 -6.17 -25.42 -16.01
N ALA A 622 -5.43 -24.45 -15.49
CA ALA A 622 -5.85 -23.46 -14.48
C ALA A 622 -7.21 -22.82 -14.78
N CYS A 623 -7.48 -22.47 -16.04
CA CYS A 623 -8.70 -21.80 -16.48
C CYS A 623 -9.99 -22.64 -16.34
N GLN A 624 -9.88 -23.93 -16.01
CA GLN A 624 -11.06 -24.78 -15.79
C GLN A 624 -11.59 -24.71 -14.36
N CYS A 625 -10.83 -24.09 -13.46
CA CYS A 625 -11.03 -24.17 -12.03
C CYS A 625 -11.55 -22.83 -11.53
N ALA A 626 -12.60 -22.83 -10.71
CA ALA A 626 -13.19 -21.59 -10.20
C ALA A 626 -12.22 -20.77 -9.32
N SER A 627 -11.17 -21.41 -8.82
CA SER A 627 -10.05 -20.82 -8.10
C SER A 627 -8.95 -20.23 -8.99
N GLY A 628 -8.94 -20.55 -10.28
CA GLY A 628 -7.83 -20.25 -11.20
C GLY A 628 -6.60 -21.15 -11.03
N TYR A 629 -6.67 -22.23 -10.24
CA TYR A 629 -5.51 -23.11 -9.97
C TYR A 629 -5.79 -24.57 -10.30
N CYS A 630 -5.01 -25.14 -11.21
CA CYS A 630 -5.01 -26.56 -11.54
C CYS A 630 -3.65 -27.14 -11.14
N VAL A 631 -3.63 -27.92 -10.06
CA VAL A 631 -2.42 -28.47 -9.43
C VAL A 631 -2.60 -29.98 -9.28
N ASP A 632 -1.59 -30.77 -9.64
CA ASP A 632 -1.62 -32.24 -9.65
C ASP A 632 -2.77 -32.85 -10.48
N GLY A 633 -3.22 -32.12 -11.50
CA GLY A 633 -4.38 -32.49 -12.31
C GLY A 633 -5.74 -32.33 -11.62
N TYR A 634 -5.82 -31.58 -10.51
CA TYR A 634 -7.08 -31.25 -9.83
C TYR A 634 -7.20 -29.74 -9.53
N CYS A 635 -8.43 -29.24 -9.58
CA CYS A 635 -8.73 -27.86 -9.22
C CYS A 635 -8.46 -27.63 -7.74
N CYS A 636 -7.57 -26.71 -7.42
CA CYS A 636 -7.10 -26.48 -6.06
C CYS A 636 -7.55 -25.13 -5.51
N GLU A 637 -7.82 -25.04 -4.22
CA GLU A 637 -8.26 -23.82 -3.54
C GLU A 637 -7.24 -22.66 -3.60
N SER A 638 -5.98 -22.95 -3.88
CA SER A 638 -4.89 -21.99 -4.02
C SER A 638 -3.85 -22.50 -5.04
N ALA A 639 -2.87 -21.66 -5.37
CA ALA A 639 -1.74 -22.03 -6.24
C ALA A 639 -0.91 -23.22 -5.70
N CYS A 640 -1.06 -23.55 -4.41
CA CYS A 640 -0.40 -24.65 -3.72
C CYS A 640 1.11 -24.75 -3.97
N ALA A 641 1.80 -23.60 -3.97
CA ALA A 641 3.21 -23.50 -4.30
C ALA A 641 4.12 -24.15 -3.23
N GLY A 642 5.12 -24.90 -3.70
CA GLY A 642 6.14 -25.56 -2.89
C GLY A 642 6.22 -27.06 -3.19
N ASP A 643 7.44 -27.56 -3.35
CA ASP A 643 7.78 -28.90 -3.87
C ASP A 643 7.17 -30.05 -3.05
N CYS A 644 6.77 -29.78 -1.80
CA CYS A 644 6.17 -30.76 -0.89
C CYS A 644 4.72 -30.48 -0.50
N ARG A 645 3.98 -29.88 -1.42
CA ARG A 645 2.53 -29.68 -1.30
C ARG A 645 1.79 -30.40 -2.42
N THR A 646 0.50 -30.65 -2.21
CA THR A 646 -0.32 -31.33 -3.20
C THR A 646 -1.80 -31.08 -2.97
N CYS A 647 -2.57 -31.08 -4.06
CA CYS A 647 -4.02 -31.03 -4.08
C CYS A 647 -4.64 -32.39 -4.44
N ALA A 648 -3.82 -33.41 -4.73
CA ALA A 648 -4.23 -34.78 -5.06
C ALA A 648 -4.20 -35.77 -3.87
N LEU A 649 -3.66 -35.36 -2.70
CA LEU A 649 -3.28 -36.22 -1.55
C LEU A 649 -4.23 -37.38 -1.22
N SER A 650 -5.54 -37.15 -1.25
CA SER A 650 -6.54 -38.21 -1.06
C SER A 650 -7.84 -37.87 -1.75
N THR A 651 -8.73 -38.86 -1.93
CA THR A 651 -10.09 -38.62 -2.42
C THR A 651 -10.96 -37.79 -1.46
N ALA A 652 -10.61 -37.70 -0.18
CA ALA A 652 -11.35 -36.95 0.84
C ALA A 652 -10.85 -35.50 1.02
N THR A 653 -9.60 -35.21 0.62
CA THR A 653 -8.96 -33.89 0.74
C THR A 653 -8.67 -33.24 -0.61
N ARG A 654 -9.17 -33.82 -1.70
CA ARG A 654 -8.87 -33.43 -3.07
C ARG A 654 -9.27 -31.98 -3.34
N GLY A 655 -8.37 -31.21 -3.94
CA GLY A 655 -8.54 -29.78 -4.21
C GLY A 655 -8.35 -28.86 -3.01
N ARG A 656 -8.06 -29.40 -1.82
CA ARG A 656 -7.51 -28.65 -0.71
C ARG A 656 -5.98 -28.74 -0.79
N CYS A 657 -5.27 -27.63 -0.65
CA CYS A 657 -3.81 -27.66 -0.64
C CYS A 657 -3.32 -28.26 0.69
N ALA A 658 -2.65 -29.40 0.61
CA ALA A 658 -2.18 -30.14 1.79
C ALA A 658 -0.67 -30.38 1.72
N LEU A 659 -0.05 -30.54 2.89
CA LEU A 659 1.34 -30.97 3.01
C LEU A 659 1.45 -32.45 2.63
N ARG A 660 2.48 -32.80 1.86
CA ARG A 660 2.84 -34.20 1.61
C ARG A 660 3.31 -34.87 2.91
N PRO A 661 2.89 -36.11 3.22
CA PRO A 661 3.44 -36.85 4.35
C PRO A 661 4.96 -37.00 4.27
N SER A 662 5.62 -37.01 5.43
CA SER A 662 7.06 -37.25 5.51
C SER A 662 7.44 -38.58 4.84
N GLY A 663 8.51 -38.58 4.04
CA GLY A 663 8.97 -39.77 3.32
C GLY A 663 8.19 -40.12 2.05
N THR A 664 7.41 -39.18 1.50
CA THR A 664 6.72 -39.36 0.22
C THR A 664 7.18 -38.34 -0.82
N ASP A 665 7.37 -38.80 -2.06
CA ASP A 665 7.46 -37.95 -3.25
C ASP A 665 7.01 -38.72 -4.53
N PRO A 666 5.70 -38.99 -4.71
CA PRO A 666 5.19 -39.65 -5.90
C PRO A 666 5.26 -38.86 -7.23
N GLU A 667 5.71 -37.60 -7.22
CA GLU A 667 5.73 -36.72 -8.39
C GLU A 667 7.16 -36.38 -8.83
N ASN A 668 8.16 -36.77 -8.04
CA ASN A 668 9.59 -36.51 -8.24
C ASN A 668 9.91 -35.00 -8.17
N ASP A 669 9.26 -34.30 -7.23
CA ASP A 669 9.49 -32.88 -6.95
C ASP A 669 10.76 -32.65 -6.10
N CYS A 670 11.25 -33.68 -5.40
CA CYS A 670 12.38 -33.64 -4.46
C CYS A 670 13.66 -34.33 -4.94
N ASP A 671 13.79 -34.61 -6.24
CA ASP A 671 14.91 -35.31 -6.86
C ASP A 671 15.25 -36.66 -6.18
N THR A 672 16.32 -36.72 -5.36
CA THR A 672 16.76 -37.95 -4.67
C THR A 672 16.30 -38.02 -3.21
N TYR A 673 15.59 -37.00 -2.74
CA TYR A 673 15.04 -36.89 -1.39
C TYR A 673 13.53 -37.09 -1.40
N THR A 674 12.89 -36.88 -0.26
CA THR A 674 11.43 -36.94 -0.08
C THR A 674 10.97 -35.79 0.80
N CYS A 675 9.66 -35.62 0.95
CA CYS A 675 9.10 -34.54 1.75
C CYS A 675 9.34 -34.69 3.26
N ASP A 676 9.44 -33.55 3.94
CA ASP A 676 9.68 -33.44 5.38
C ASP A 676 8.41 -33.53 6.25
N GLY A 677 7.22 -33.40 5.64
CA GLY A 677 5.93 -33.30 6.34
C GLY A 677 5.53 -31.88 6.75
N LEU A 678 6.40 -30.88 6.56
CA LEU A 678 6.18 -29.45 6.84
C LEU A 678 5.99 -28.63 5.56
N GLY A 679 6.36 -29.18 4.40
CA GLY A 679 6.13 -28.59 3.08
C GLY A 679 7.39 -28.33 2.27
N HIS A 680 8.53 -28.91 2.67
CA HIS A 680 9.80 -28.83 1.94
C HIS A 680 10.37 -30.24 1.69
N CYS A 681 11.25 -30.35 0.70
CA CYS A 681 12.06 -31.54 0.52
C CYS A 681 13.12 -31.63 1.63
N TYR A 682 13.43 -32.84 2.09
CA TYR A 682 14.65 -33.05 2.86
C TYR A 682 15.86 -32.63 2.01
N THR A 683 16.79 -31.89 2.61
CA THR A 683 18.06 -31.50 1.98
C THR A 683 19.22 -32.39 2.44
N SER A 684 18.96 -33.28 3.40
CA SER A 684 19.98 -34.13 4.00
C SER A 684 19.44 -35.41 4.64
N CYS A 685 20.32 -36.40 4.88
CA CYS A 685 20.01 -37.61 5.65
C CYS A 685 21.07 -37.91 6.74
N PRO A 686 20.68 -38.14 8.01
CA PRO A 686 21.58 -38.33 9.15
C PRO A 686 21.89 -39.82 9.43
N CYS A 687 22.28 -40.57 8.41
CA CYS A 687 22.10 -42.03 8.37
C CYS A 687 23.38 -42.76 7.90
N ALA A 688 23.61 -43.99 8.40
CA ALA A 688 24.85 -44.73 8.15
C ALA A 688 24.94 -45.27 6.71
N ALA A 689 26.17 -45.35 6.19
CA ALA A 689 26.44 -45.71 4.80
C ALA A 689 25.80 -47.04 4.39
N GLY A 690 25.02 -47.03 3.31
CA GLY A 690 24.42 -48.25 2.74
C GLY A 690 23.16 -48.78 3.44
N GLN A 691 22.58 -48.04 4.40
CA GLN A 691 21.26 -48.39 4.94
C GLN A 691 20.12 -47.85 4.06
N CYS A 692 18.93 -48.46 4.14
CA CYS A 692 17.71 -47.90 3.53
C CYS A 692 17.20 -46.75 4.40
N CYS A 693 17.26 -45.54 3.89
CA CYS A 693 17.15 -44.32 4.70
C CYS A 693 15.78 -43.64 4.58
N ALA A 694 14.71 -44.40 4.82
CA ALA A 694 13.39 -43.82 5.04
C ALA A 694 13.38 -43.07 6.39
N PRO A 695 12.72 -41.90 6.51
CA PRO A 695 11.90 -41.22 5.49
C PRO A 695 12.63 -40.10 4.75
N PHE A 696 13.96 -40.17 4.54
CA PHE A 696 14.75 -39.05 3.99
C PHE A 696 14.99 -39.15 2.47
N CYS A 697 15.45 -40.30 2.00
CA CYS A 697 15.75 -40.54 0.57
C CYS A 697 14.55 -41.12 -0.18
N ALA A 698 14.47 -40.83 -1.49
CA ALA A 698 13.53 -41.48 -2.40
C ALA A 698 13.68 -43.02 -2.40
N PRO A 699 12.64 -43.81 -2.72
CA PRO A 699 12.69 -45.28 -2.65
C PRO A 699 13.80 -45.92 -3.51
N GLU A 700 14.20 -45.25 -4.58
CA GLU A 700 15.26 -45.64 -5.52
C GLU A 700 16.65 -45.10 -5.12
N ALA A 701 16.74 -44.29 -4.06
CA ALA A 701 17.96 -43.64 -3.60
C ALA A 701 18.45 -44.18 -2.24
N TYR A 702 19.75 -44.00 -1.97
CA TYR A 702 20.41 -44.44 -0.73
C TYR A 702 21.34 -43.35 -0.18
N CYS A 703 21.68 -43.43 1.11
CA CYS A 703 22.66 -42.52 1.69
C CYS A 703 24.08 -43.10 1.68
N SER A 704 25.04 -42.24 1.34
CA SER A 704 26.46 -42.55 1.27
C SER A 704 27.17 -42.55 2.62
N GLY A 705 26.56 -42.02 3.69
CA GLY A 705 27.04 -42.04 5.08
C GLY A 705 28.37 -41.33 5.38
N GLY A 706 29.06 -40.80 4.36
CA GLY A 706 30.23 -39.92 4.49
C GLY A 706 29.95 -38.46 4.11
N GLY A 707 28.74 -38.19 3.61
CA GLY A 707 28.19 -36.85 3.37
C GLY A 707 26.67 -36.96 3.48
N ASN A 708 26.03 -35.92 3.99
CA ASN A 708 24.62 -35.94 4.39
C ASN A 708 23.65 -35.91 3.19
N HIS A 709 23.84 -36.74 2.15
CA HIS A 709 23.14 -36.63 0.87
C HIS A 709 22.64 -37.97 0.33
N CYS A 710 21.51 -37.94 -0.39
CA CYS A 710 20.88 -39.07 -1.06
C CYS A 710 21.38 -39.19 -2.52
N TRP A 711 21.72 -40.40 -2.96
CA TRP A 711 22.22 -40.70 -4.30
C TRP A 711 21.33 -41.71 -5.03
N SER A 712 21.12 -41.48 -6.33
CA SER A 712 20.25 -42.30 -7.20
C SER A 712 20.98 -43.34 -8.06
N ASP A 713 22.32 -43.35 -8.07
CA ASP A 713 23.10 -44.14 -9.03
C ASP A 713 24.03 -45.17 -8.34
N LEU A 714 23.71 -46.45 -8.53
CA LEU A 714 24.61 -47.60 -8.27
C LEU A 714 24.80 -48.41 -9.55
N SER A 715 25.31 -47.75 -10.58
CA SER A 715 25.94 -48.44 -11.71
C SER A 715 27.01 -49.42 -11.21
N ALA A 716 27.03 -50.64 -11.78
CA ALA A 716 27.90 -51.71 -11.29
C ALA A 716 29.38 -51.33 -11.43
N GLY A 717 30.11 -51.33 -10.31
CA GLY A 717 31.49 -50.85 -10.22
C GLY A 717 31.68 -49.53 -9.46
N SER A 718 30.61 -48.81 -9.10
CA SER A 718 30.73 -47.65 -8.21
C SER A 718 31.25 -48.05 -6.81
N PRO A 719 32.19 -47.29 -6.22
CA PRO A 719 32.72 -47.57 -4.88
C PRO A 719 31.66 -47.20 -3.82
N CYS A 720 31.29 -48.16 -2.98
CA CYS A 720 30.32 -47.91 -1.90
C CYS A 720 30.98 -47.70 -0.53
N TRP A 721 32.22 -48.16 -0.35
CA TRP A 721 33.12 -47.76 0.73
C TRP A 721 34.57 -48.09 0.33
N ASP A 722 35.54 -47.73 1.17
CA ASP A 722 36.98 -47.84 0.88
C ASP A 722 37.39 -49.27 0.45
N GLY A 723 37.54 -49.50 -0.86
CA GLY A 723 37.85 -50.80 -1.47
C GLY A 723 36.68 -51.72 -1.84
N CYS A 724 35.43 -51.45 -1.42
CA CYS A 724 34.25 -52.28 -1.73
C CYS A 724 33.46 -51.71 -2.94
N MET A 725 33.13 -52.54 -3.93
CA MET A 725 32.36 -52.15 -5.14
C MET A 725 30.91 -52.62 -5.07
N CYS A 726 29.99 -51.88 -5.69
CA CYS A 726 28.61 -52.32 -5.85
C CYS A 726 28.46 -53.33 -7.00
N THR A 727 27.80 -54.46 -6.69
CA THR A 727 27.37 -55.44 -7.68
C THR A 727 25.87 -55.71 -7.52
N SER A 728 25.07 -55.29 -8.51
CA SER A 728 23.63 -55.56 -8.58
C SER A 728 22.82 -55.18 -7.33
N GLY A 729 22.99 -53.94 -6.85
CA GLY A 729 22.18 -53.37 -5.76
C GLY A 729 22.63 -53.73 -4.34
N ALA A 730 23.81 -54.35 -4.18
CA ALA A 730 24.43 -54.60 -2.88
C ALA A 730 25.95 -54.36 -2.93
N CYS A 731 26.53 -53.93 -1.81
CA CYS A 731 27.98 -53.90 -1.62
C CYS A 731 28.52 -55.33 -1.54
N GLY A 732 29.39 -55.72 -2.48
CA GLY A 732 29.93 -57.06 -2.58
C GLY A 732 31.41 -57.06 -2.94
N ALA A 733 32.25 -57.64 -2.09
CA ALA A 733 33.70 -57.60 -2.27
C ALA A 733 34.21 -58.50 -3.40
N PRO A 734 35.11 -58.02 -4.27
CA PRO A 734 36.16 -58.84 -4.81
C PRO A 734 37.33 -58.89 -3.80
N LEU A 735 37.25 -59.85 -2.86
CA LEU A 735 38.28 -60.28 -1.87
C LEU A 735 38.26 -59.60 -0.48
N PHE A 736 38.12 -60.46 0.54
CA PHE A 736 38.47 -60.30 1.97
C PHE A 736 38.42 -58.90 2.61
N GLY A 737 37.27 -58.53 3.19
CA GLY A 737 37.17 -57.43 4.16
C GLY A 737 35.74 -57.01 4.46
N CYS A 738 34.94 -56.79 3.41
CA CYS A 738 33.56 -56.33 3.55
C CYS A 738 32.67 -57.46 4.15
N MET A 739 32.15 -57.27 5.37
CA MET A 739 31.05 -58.07 5.92
C MET A 739 29.69 -57.52 5.43
N PRO A 740 28.68 -58.39 5.24
CA PRO A 740 27.39 -58.00 4.65
C PRO A 740 26.46 -57.25 5.62
#